data_AF-A0A953L0W3-F1
#
_entry.id   AF-A0A953L0W3-F1
#
_cell.length_a   1.000
_cell.length_b   1.000
_cell.length_c   1.000
_cell.angle_alpha   90.00
_cell.angle_beta   90.00
_cell.angle_gamma   90.00
#
_symmetry.space_group_name_H-M   'P 1'
#
loop_
_entity.id
_entity.type
_entity.pdbx_description
1 polymer ?
#
loop_
_entity_poly.entity_id
_entity_poly.type
_entity_poly.pdbx_seq_one_letter_code
_entity_poly.pdbx_strand_id
1 'polypeptide(L)'
;MSKPQGGSRPGAGMLNPAAASPRLSRATLAAIGLLCCSMLMYQILLTRICGLRMLFHFGYLVVSNCLLALGASGSVTFLLQDRLVRRARAALFVFAGAYFVSVVATYYLLIRMPVAANIDFQTMAGFSSFATFTVLAAVPFFFGGCAISLILTVNAERVNIYYFSDLLGSGIGCFLSPLLIWMYGAGGVLASLALLALWSAVLLCPKKLRKLFTIASFALTGLGVFLVPRLDNLMPVPGKGKLQLTETDTVSLPRPIYSRWSANSRVDVTTLTQSVVYALGRNKHSLPIPQQYFISQDGGAGTRISDFSSTAPEALEVVKQALYSAAVRQRPGGRVFIIGVGGGHDVWAAKASGASRIKGIELNQQILDVHSTLLRPFSEKLVSDPNITLLCDEGRAALMRDTNDYDVIQMSGIDTWTGLASGAYVLAENYLYTREAIETMYSHLKQDGIIQIIRLGREMEVLRLVSNAWSALGQPADFEKQIVVLRAEDDLVAMQIRKGPFTSAELGAIDSFAKNAGFDLLYTPNHPVDSVVDRFVRSTDKAQFIADFPRNISPTTDDKPYFFNFYKWREPWAAKSLINEPTHVAQGNPVFILSQLGLSLVLSVIFLLGPLAFGRRDGVKTPAIGSILGYFSCLGLGFIFIEITMIQKLTLFLGKPVFSLSVTLFSMLVFTGFGALFSQRYLPKTGMTRWVMPAALLACLVAFLFASDYMATHLIVLPLWPRIAITVAILAPIGLLLGIPFSLGIRLLDKVSPALVPWAWAVNGITSVVGSILSVILSMTLGFNAVLLVAAALYFVGFALVGRFSRPTEA
;
A
#
# COMPACT_ATOMS: atom_id res chain seq x y z
N MET A 1 -18.41 87.58 -6.47
CA MET A 1 -18.16 86.47 -7.42
C MET A 1 -17.62 85.28 -6.66
N SER A 2 -18.48 84.28 -6.50
CA SER A 2 -18.30 83.05 -5.75
C SER A 2 -17.48 82.02 -6.52
N LYS A 3 -16.54 81.35 -5.83
CA LYS A 3 -16.03 80.03 -6.21
C LYS A 3 -15.95 79.16 -4.96
N PRO A 4 -16.72 78.06 -4.87
CA PRO A 4 -16.59 77.12 -3.77
C PRO A 4 -15.56 76.02 -4.08
N GLN A 5 -14.98 75.54 -2.99
CA GLN A 5 -14.10 74.38 -2.85
C GLN A 5 -14.88 73.06 -3.04
N GLY A 6 -14.14 71.97 -3.30
CA GLY A 6 -14.57 70.61 -2.93
C GLY A 6 -14.88 69.66 -4.10
N GLY A 7 -13.84 69.01 -4.64
CA GLY A 7 -13.97 67.84 -5.51
C GLY A 7 -13.41 66.60 -4.81
N SER A 8 -14.24 65.94 -4.01
CA SER A 8 -13.96 64.61 -3.46
C SER A 8 -13.86 63.57 -4.58
N ARG A 9 -12.76 62.81 -4.62
CA ARG A 9 -12.64 61.60 -5.46
C ARG A 9 -13.80 60.65 -5.14
N PRO A 10 -14.47 60.06 -6.15
CA PRO A 10 -15.50 59.07 -5.88
C PRO A 10 -14.86 57.86 -5.18
N GLY A 11 -15.43 57.48 -4.04
CA GLY A 11 -15.03 56.31 -3.29
C GLY A 11 -15.02 55.08 -4.19
N ALA A 12 -13.97 54.26 -4.04
CA ALA A 12 -13.92 52.92 -4.57
C ALA A 12 -15.17 52.17 -4.09
N GLY A 13 -16.15 52.05 -4.98
CA GLY A 13 -17.38 51.35 -4.69
C GLY A 13 -17.06 49.94 -4.20
N MET A 14 -17.54 49.62 -3.01
CA MET A 14 -17.72 48.25 -2.55
C MET A 14 -18.35 47.46 -3.70
N LEU A 15 -17.54 46.61 -4.33
CA LEU A 15 -18.00 45.65 -5.32
C LEU A 15 -19.04 44.77 -4.63
N ASN A 16 -20.30 44.97 -4.99
CA ASN A 16 -21.40 44.08 -4.63
C ASN A 16 -21.10 42.68 -5.22
N PRO A 17 -20.74 41.66 -4.42
CA PRO A 17 -20.38 40.34 -4.94
C PRO A 17 -21.60 39.58 -5.49
N ALA A 18 -22.81 40.11 -5.32
CA ALA A 18 -24.06 39.47 -5.67
C ALA A 18 -24.44 39.60 -7.17
N ALA A 19 -23.72 40.39 -7.96
CA ALA A 19 -23.99 40.52 -9.40
C ALA A 19 -23.19 39.48 -10.20
N ALA A 20 -23.83 38.33 -10.46
CA ALA A 20 -23.43 37.28 -11.40
C ALA A 20 -22.35 36.26 -10.97
N SER A 21 -22.43 35.72 -9.75
CA SER A 21 -21.81 34.42 -9.46
C SER A 21 -22.56 33.30 -10.22
N PRO A 22 -21.90 32.48 -11.08
CA PRO A 22 -22.60 31.50 -11.88
C PRO A 22 -23.06 30.35 -10.97
N ARG A 23 -24.35 30.32 -10.61
CA ARG A 23 -24.98 29.12 -10.05
C ARG A 23 -24.78 27.98 -11.06
N LEU A 24 -23.89 27.04 -10.75
CA LEU A 24 -23.48 25.95 -11.63
C LEU A 24 -24.42 24.74 -11.45
N SER A 25 -24.73 24.06 -12.56
CA SER A 25 -25.89 23.18 -12.71
C SER A 25 -25.63 21.73 -12.27
N ARG A 26 -26.65 20.85 -12.37
CA ARG A 26 -26.50 19.38 -12.25
C ARG A 26 -25.34 18.80 -13.08
N ALA A 27 -25.00 19.45 -14.20
CA ALA A 27 -23.87 19.06 -15.04
C ALA A 27 -22.51 19.24 -14.33
N THR A 28 -22.37 20.25 -13.47
CA THR A 28 -21.12 20.49 -12.71
C THR A 28 -20.95 19.45 -11.61
N LEU A 29 -22.04 18.99 -10.98
CA LEU A 29 -22.01 17.87 -10.05
C LEU A 29 -21.55 16.58 -10.76
N ALA A 30 -22.17 16.24 -11.89
CA ALA A 30 -21.72 15.09 -12.67
C ALA A 30 -20.25 15.24 -13.14
N ALA A 31 -19.83 16.44 -13.54
CA ALA A 31 -18.47 16.70 -13.99
C ALA A 31 -17.42 16.50 -12.89
N ILE A 32 -17.65 17.02 -11.67
CA ILE A 32 -16.72 16.82 -10.56
C ILE A 32 -16.66 15.33 -10.19
N GLY A 33 -17.79 14.63 -10.13
CA GLY A 33 -17.79 13.19 -9.86
C GLY A 33 -17.01 12.37 -10.90
N LEU A 34 -17.18 12.65 -12.19
CA LEU A 34 -16.42 11.98 -13.25
C LEU A 34 -14.93 12.32 -13.21
N LEU A 35 -14.60 13.58 -12.93
CA LEU A 35 -13.22 14.04 -12.80
C LEU A 35 -12.51 13.31 -11.65
N CYS A 36 -13.12 13.26 -10.48
CA CYS A 36 -12.53 12.67 -9.28
C CYS A 36 -12.48 11.13 -9.37
N CYS A 37 -13.47 10.51 -10.00
CA CYS A 37 -13.42 9.09 -10.39
C CYS A 37 -12.20 8.80 -11.27
N SER A 38 -12.00 9.60 -12.32
CA SER A 38 -10.82 9.50 -13.18
C SER A 38 -9.52 9.72 -12.39
N MET A 39 -9.44 10.75 -11.56
CA MET A 39 -8.21 11.07 -10.81
C MET A 39 -7.83 9.94 -9.86
N LEU A 40 -8.78 9.38 -9.11
CA LEU A 40 -8.46 8.31 -8.17
C LEU A 40 -8.10 7.00 -8.87
N MET A 41 -8.79 6.68 -9.97
CA MET A 41 -8.39 5.56 -10.82
C MET A 41 -6.96 5.75 -11.37
N TYR A 42 -6.57 6.99 -11.72
CA TYR A 42 -5.25 7.32 -12.25
C TYR A 42 -4.18 7.17 -11.17
N GLN A 43 -4.47 7.58 -9.94
CA GLN A 43 -3.61 7.35 -8.77
C GLN A 43 -3.34 5.86 -8.57
N ILE A 44 -4.38 5.02 -8.57
CA ILE A 44 -4.22 3.56 -8.43
C ILE A 44 -3.43 2.97 -9.60
N LEU A 45 -3.71 3.41 -10.84
CA LEU A 45 -2.94 2.95 -12.00
C LEU A 45 -1.45 3.31 -11.87
N LEU A 46 -1.13 4.52 -11.41
CA LEU A 46 0.24 4.96 -11.19
C LEU A 46 0.95 4.15 -10.10
N THR A 47 0.28 3.79 -9.00
CA THR A 47 0.92 2.92 -7.98
C THR A 47 1.32 1.58 -8.58
N ARG A 48 0.50 1.01 -9.47
CA ARG A 48 0.79 -0.22 -10.20
C ARG A 48 1.93 -0.08 -11.21
N ILE A 49 1.92 0.99 -12.02
CA ILE A 49 3.00 1.27 -12.98
C ILE A 49 4.33 1.47 -12.25
N CYS A 50 4.33 2.21 -11.14
CA CYS A 50 5.54 2.43 -10.35
C CYS A 50 6.06 1.13 -9.73
N GLY A 51 5.18 0.28 -9.18
CA GLY A 51 5.59 -1.02 -8.64
C GLY A 51 6.24 -1.95 -9.67
N LEU A 52 5.74 -1.92 -10.90
CA LEU A 52 6.30 -2.69 -12.02
C LEU A 52 7.60 -2.11 -12.57
N ARG A 53 7.69 -0.78 -12.76
CA ARG A 53 8.84 -0.15 -13.44
C ARG A 53 9.99 0.19 -12.50
N MET A 54 9.65 0.53 -11.27
CA MET A 54 10.55 0.92 -10.19
C MET A 54 10.30 -0.03 -9.01
N LEU A 55 10.65 0.38 -7.79
CA LEU A 55 10.40 -0.40 -6.58
C LEU A 55 9.02 -0.08 -5.98
N PHE A 56 8.43 -1.02 -5.24
CA PHE A 56 7.04 -0.94 -4.77
C PHE A 56 6.74 0.32 -3.92
N HIS A 57 7.73 0.82 -3.18
CA HIS A 57 7.58 1.97 -2.29
C HIS A 57 7.35 3.30 -3.03
N PHE A 58 7.69 3.37 -4.31
CA PHE A 58 7.30 4.50 -5.14
C PHE A 58 5.77 4.60 -5.30
N GLY A 59 5.02 3.52 -5.04
CA GLY A 59 3.56 3.57 -4.90
C GLY A 59 3.08 4.49 -3.77
N TYR A 60 3.74 4.47 -2.60
CA TYR A 60 3.43 5.41 -1.50
C TYR A 60 3.77 6.86 -1.88
N LEU A 61 4.84 7.03 -2.66
CA LEU A 61 5.24 8.34 -3.17
C LEU A 61 4.22 8.89 -4.18
N VAL A 62 3.57 8.05 -4.99
CA VAL A 62 2.48 8.47 -5.88
C VAL A 62 1.32 9.08 -5.09
N VAL A 63 0.89 8.45 -3.99
CA VAL A 63 -0.18 8.99 -3.13
C VAL A 63 0.21 10.36 -2.58
N SER A 64 1.41 10.46 -2.02
CA SER A 64 1.93 11.71 -1.44
C SER A 64 2.10 12.81 -2.50
N ASN A 65 2.55 12.46 -3.70
CA ASN A 65 2.72 13.38 -4.82
C ASN A 65 1.38 13.85 -5.41
N CYS A 66 0.38 12.97 -5.47
CA CYS A 66 -1.00 13.33 -5.82
C CYS A 66 -1.55 14.39 -4.85
N LEU A 67 -1.47 14.12 -3.54
CA LEU A 67 -1.92 15.04 -2.50
C LEU A 67 -1.15 16.37 -2.53
N LEU A 68 0.15 16.34 -2.81
CA LEU A 68 0.97 17.54 -2.99
C LEU A 68 0.52 18.36 -4.19
N ALA A 69 0.25 17.71 -5.34
CA ALA A 69 -0.25 18.38 -6.54
C ALA A 69 -1.64 19.01 -6.33
N LEU A 70 -2.53 18.32 -5.59
CA LEU A 70 -3.81 18.86 -5.15
C LEU A 70 -3.63 20.08 -4.23
N GLY A 71 -2.69 20.02 -3.27
CA GLY A 71 -2.35 21.15 -2.39
C GLY A 71 -1.77 22.35 -3.14
N ALA A 72 -0.85 22.10 -4.08
CA ALA A 72 -0.28 23.09 -4.97
C ALA A 72 -1.35 23.76 -5.84
N SER A 73 -2.30 22.98 -6.35
CA SER A 73 -3.42 23.50 -7.16
C SER A 73 -4.32 24.46 -6.39
N GLY A 74 -4.56 24.20 -5.09
CA GLY A 74 -5.29 25.11 -4.20
C GLY A 74 -4.52 26.41 -3.96
N SER A 75 -3.20 26.31 -3.79
CA SER A 75 -2.31 27.47 -3.60
C SER A 75 -2.26 28.38 -4.84
N VAL A 76 -2.20 27.78 -6.03
CA VAL A 76 -2.28 28.52 -7.31
C VAL A 76 -3.67 29.12 -7.52
N THR A 77 -4.73 28.38 -7.18
CA THR A 77 -6.10 28.89 -7.25
C THR A 77 -6.31 30.08 -6.31
N PHE A 78 -5.70 30.07 -5.11
CA PHE A 78 -5.70 31.20 -4.18
C PHE A 78 -4.95 32.41 -4.75
N LEU A 79 -3.77 32.20 -5.33
CA LEU A 79 -2.96 33.26 -5.94
C LEU A 79 -3.68 33.94 -7.11
N LEU A 80 -4.41 33.17 -7.93
CA LEU A 80 -5.07 33.64 -9.15
C LEU A 80 -6.60 33.81 -9.00
N GLN A 81 -7.11 33.75 -7.77
CA GLN A 81 -8.53 33.60 -7.48
C GLN A 81 -9.41 34.63 -8.20
N ASP A 82 -9.06 35.92 -8.16
CA ASP A 82 -9.87 36.99 -8.75
C ASP A 82 -10.01 36.84 -10.27
N ARG A 83 -8.96 36.34 -10.95
CA ARG A 83 -8.98 36.10 -12.39
C ARG A 83 -9.80 34.85 -12.72
N LEU A 84 -9.58 33.78 -11.95
CA LEU A 84 -10.22 32.48 -12.16
C LEU A 84 -11.72 32.54 -11.87
N VAL A 85 -12.15 33.18 -10.78
CA VAL A 85 -13.57 33.33 -10.41
C VAL A 85 -14.32 34.16 -11.46
N ARG A 86 -13.74 35.28 -11.94
CA ARG A 86 -14.34 36.10 -13.01
C ARG A 86 -14.57 35.32 -14.31
N ARG A 87 -13.73 34.35 -14.61
CA ARG A 87 -13.81 33.51 -15.82
C ARG A 87 -14.08 32.04 -15.49
N ALA A 88 -14.80 31.77 -14.40
CA ALA A 88 -14.90 30.42 -13.82
C ALA A 88 -15.29 29.34 -14.83
N ARG A 89 -16.32 29.57 -15.65
CA ARG A 89 -16.76 28.58 -16.65
C ARG A 89 -15.69 28.25 -17.69
N ALA A 90 -14.95 29.25 -18.16
CA ALA A 90 -13.89 29.05 -19.14
C ALA A 90 -12.67 28.38 -18.48
N ALA A 91 -12.28 28.83 -17.29
CA ALA A 91 -11.19 28.24 -16.52
C ALA A 91 -11.46 26.76 -16.19
N LEU A 92 -12.68 26.41 -15.77
CA LEU A 92 -13.08 25.03 -15.51
C LEU A 92 -12.99 24.14 -16.76
N PHE A 93 -13.46 24.62 -17.91
CA PHE A 93 -13.34 23.88 -19.17
C PHE A 93 -11.87 23.69 -19.57
N VAL A 94 -11.04 24.72 -19.40
CA VAL A 94 -9.61 24.66 -19.70
C VAL A 94 -8.89 23.68 -18.76
N PHE A 95 -9.15 23.73 -17.45
CA PHE A 95 -8.53 22.80 -16.50
C PHE A 95 -8.99 21.34 -16.73
N ALA A 96 -10.27 21.10 -17.00
CA ALA A 96 -10.76 19.76 -17.31
C ALA A 96 -10.22 19.23 -18.64
N GLY A 97 -10.10 20.09 -19.66
CA GLY A 97 -9.46 19.74 -20.94
C GLY A 97 -7.96 19.48 -20.79
N ALA A 98 -7.25 20.31 -20.03
CA ALA A 98 -5.84 20.13 -19.70
C ALA A 98 -5.61 18.84 -18.91
N TYR A 99 -6.51 18.50 -17.98
CA TYR A 99 -6.51 17.22 -17.29
C TYR A 99 -6.60 16.05 -18.28
N PHE A 100 -7.62 16.03 -19.15
CA PHE A 100 -7.79 14.99 -20.17
C PHE A 100 -6.53 14.80 -21.03
N VAL A 101 -5.98 15.89 -21.57
CA VAL A 101 -4.76 15.86 -22.40
C VAL A 101 -3.57 15.36 -21.57
N SER A 102 -3.41 15.86 -20.35
CA SER A 102 -2.29 15.51 -19.48
C SER A 102 -2.31 14.05 -19.04
N VAL A 103 -3.48 13.43 -18.80
CA VAL A 103 -3.58 11.99 -18.44
C VAL A 103 -3.00 11.13 -19.56
N VAL A 104 -3.42 11.38 -20.81
CA VAL A 104 -2.98 10.63 -21.99
C VAL A 104 -1.50 10.88 -22.27
N ALA A 105 -1.08 12.15 -22.29
CA ALA A 105 0.30 12.54 -22.56
C ALA A 105 1.26 12.00 -21.50
N THR A 106 0.91 12.13 -20.22
CA THR A 106 1.74 11.66 -19.11
C THR A 106 1.89 10.15 -19.14
N TYR A 107 0.82 9.38 -19.36
CA TYR A 107 0.95 7.92 -19.49
C TYR A 107 1.94 7.53 -20.60
N TYR A 108 1.80 8.14 -21.79
CA TYR A 108 2.68 7.89 -22.92
C TYR A 108 4.15 8.21 -22.59
N LEU A 109 4.39 9.36 -21.95
CA LEU A 109 5.73 9.78 -21.54
C LEU A 109 6.31 8.84 -20.47
N LEU A 110 5.53 8.51 -19.44
CA LEU A 110 5.98 7.65 -18.35
C LEU A 110 6.41 6.29 -18.89
N ILE A 111 5.62 5.61 -19.73
CA ILE A 111 5.99 4.27 -20.22
C ILE A 111 7.25 4.28 -21.13
N ARG A 112 7.57 5.40 -21.79
CA ARG A 112 8.74 5.54 -22.67
C ARG A 112 9.98 6.08 -21.97
N MET A 113 9.81 6.80 -20.87
CA MET A 113 10.91 7.42 -20.15
C MET A 113 11.84 6.35 -19.55
N PRO A 114 13.16 6.36 -19.85
CA PRO A 114 14.10 5.44 -19.25
C PRO A 114 14.28 5.81 -17.77
N VAL A 115 13.85 4.92 -16.88
CA VAL A 115 14.02 5.06 -15.42
C VAL A 115 14.66 3.78 -14.92
N ALA A 116 15.74 3.91 -14.15
CA ALA A 116 16.38 2.76 -13.53
C ALA A 116 15.46 2.15 -12.47
N ALA A 117 15.37 0.82 -12.42
CA ALA A 117 14.59 0.14 -11.40
C ALA A 117 15.10 0.47 -9.99
N ASN A 118 16.43 0.52 -9.83
CA ASN A 118 17.13 0.99 -8.64
C ASN A 118 17.73 2.37 -8.95
N ILE A 119 17.19 3.41 -8.32
CA ILE A 119 17.65 4.78 -8.55
C ILE A 119 18.75 5.11 -7.56
N ASP A 120 19.92 5.46 -8.08
CA ASP A 120 20.99 6.02 -7.27
C ASP A 120 20.79 7.53 -7.09
N PHE A 121 20.27 7.91 -5.93
CA PHE A 121 20.06 9.30 -5.53
C PHE A 121 21.35 10.08 -5.25
N GLN A 122 22.51 9.40 -5.18
CA GLN A 122 23.80 10.08 -5.06
C GLN A 122 24.26 10.69 -6.39
N THR A 123 23.71 10.21 -7.51
CA THR A 123 23.99 10.76 -8.84
C THR A 123 22.96 11.80 -9.24
N MET A 124 23.42 12.88 -9.88
CA MET A 124 22.52 13.90 -10.44
C MET A 124 21.60 13.33 -11.53
N ALA A 125 22.08 12.35 -12.30
CA ALA A 125 21.29 11.66 -13.32
C ALA A 125 20.14 10.84 -12.71
N GLY A 126 20.42 10.07 -11.66
CA GLY A 126 19.40 9.31 -10.93
C GLY A 126 18.36 10.22 -10.28
N PHE A 127 18.81 11.27 -9.58
CA PHE A 127 17.93 12.25 -8.96
C PHE A 127 17.04 12.98 -9.99
N SER A 128 17.62 13.49 -11.08
CA SER A 128 16.88 14.23 -12.11
C SER A 128 15.88 13.35 -12.87
N SER A 129 16.23 12.10 -13.18
CA SER A 129 15.29 11.14 -13.79
C SER A 129 14.11 10.87 -12.84
N PHE A 130 14.37 10.61 -11.57
CA PHE A 130 13.32 10.42 -10.58
C PHE A 130 12.42 11.65 -10.40
N ALA A 131 13.03 12.84 -10.25
CA ALA A 131 12.31 14.09 -10.07
C ALA A 131 11.42 14.38 -11.29
N THR A 132 11.95 14.18 -12.50
CA THR A 132 11.20 14.36 -13.75
C THR A 132 10.02 13.39 -13.82
N PHE A 133 10.22 12.10 -13.51
CA PHE A 133 9.14 11.11 -13.47
C PHE A 133 8.04 11.51 -12.47
N THR A 134 8.43 11.94 -11.28
CA THR A 134 7.51 12.35 -10.20
C THR A 134 6.72 13.60 -10.58
N VAL A 135 7.39 14.62 -11.14
CA VAL A 135 6.72 15.85 -11.60
C VAL A 135 5.75 15.56 -12.72
N LEU A 136 6.14 14.75 -13.72
CA LEU A 136 5.26 14.35 -14.82
C LEU A 136 4.02 13.63 -14.28
N ALA A 137 4.19 12.67 -13.37
CA ALA A 137 3.07 11.94 -12.75
C ALA A 137 2.12 12.86 -11.95
N ALA A 138 2.60 13.99 -11.43
CA ALA A 138 1.78 14.99 -10.72
C ALA A 138 0.94 15.90 -11.62
N VAL A 139 1.31 16.07 -12.90
CA VAL A 139 0.69 17.06 -13.79
C VAL A 139 -0.84 16.89 -13.91
N PRO A 140 -1.38 15.67 -14.12
CA PRO A 140 -2.83 15.49 -14.18
C PRO A 140 -3.52 15.89 -12.87
N PHE A 141 -2.96 15.50 -11.72
CA PHE A 141 -3.53 15.87 -10.42
C PHE A 141 -3.55 17.37 -10.18
N PHE A 142 -2.54 18.09 -10.67
CA PHE A 142 -2.51 19.54 -10.58
C PHE A 142 -3.67 20.20 -11.34
N PHE A 143 -3.92 19.79 -12.59
CA PHE A 143 -5.03 20.35 -13.39
C PHE A 143 -6.39 19.94 -12.87
N GLY A 144 -6.56 18.67 -12.49
CA GLY A 144 -7.78 18.18 -11.85
C GLY A 144 -8.06 18.90 -10.53
N GLY A 145 -7.02 19.07 -9.70
CA GLY A 145 -7.09 19.82 -8.45
C GLY A 145 -7.46 21.30 -8.64
N CYS A 146 -6.95 21.95 -9.69
CA CYS A 146 -7.33 23.34 -10.02
C CYS A 146 -8.83 23.42 -10.35
N ALA A 147 -9.37 22.45 -11.09
CA ALA A 147 -10.79 22.39 -11.38
C ALA A 147 -11.63 22.16 -10.12
N ILE A 148 -11.24 21.20 -9.26
CA ILE A 148 -11.92 20.92 -7.99
C ILE A 148 -11.89 22.15 -7.08
N SER A 149 -10.70 22.72 -6.83
CA SER A 149 -10.51 23.89 -5.97
C SER A 149 -11.36 25.08 -6.45
N LEU A 150 -11.42 25.32 -7.76
CA LEU A 150 -12.25 26.38 -8.33
C LEU A 150 -13.76 26.09 -8.18
N ILE A 151 -14.20 24.83 -8.34
CA ILE A 151 -15.61 24.44 -8.09
C ILE A 151 -15.97 24.70 -6.64
N LEU A 152 -15.13 24.27 -5.69
CA LEU A 152 -15.37 24.46 -4.26
C LEU A 152 -15.36 25.94 -3.87
N THR A 153 -14.47 26.74 -4.48
CA THR A 153 -14.38 28.19 -4.23
C THR A 153 -15.63 28.93 -4.72
N VAL A 154 -16.12 28.62 -5.93
CA VAL A 154 -17.31 29.30 -6.49
C VAL A 154 -18.61 28.85 -5.82
N ASN A 155 -18.62 27.66 -5.22
CA ASN A 155 -19.81 27.05 -4.64
C ASN A 155 -19.66 26.75 -3.14
N ALA A 156 -18.89 27.55 -2.41
CA ALA A 156 -18.56 27.33 -1.00
C ALA A 156 -19.81 27.19 -0.10
N GLU A 157 -20.87 27.97 -0.36
CA GLU A 157 -22.16 27.84 0.32
C GLU A 157 -22.80 26.44 0.19
N ARG A 158 -22.60 25.77 -0.95
CA ARG A 158 -23.15 24.45 -1.29
C ARG A 158 -22.08 23.35 -1.32
N VAL A 159 -20.96 23.59 -0.66
CA VAL A 159 -19.80 22.68 -0.64
C VAL A 159 -20.19 21.26 -0.25
N ASN A 160 -21.23 21.08 0.59
CA ASN A 160 -21.74 19.78 1.01
C ASN A 160 -22.12 18.85 -0.16
N ILE A 161 -22.76 19.37 -1.22
CA ILE A 161 -23.21 18.55 -2.36
C ILE A 161 -22.06 18.32 -3.36
N TYR A 162 -21.21 19.33 -3.57
CA TYR A 162 -20.05 19.20 -4.45
C TYR A 162 -18.99 18.27 -3.87
N TYR A 163 -18.74 18.36 -2.57
CA TYR A 163 -17.83 17.47 -1.86
C TYR A 163 -18.39 16.04 -1.74
N PHE A 164 -19.71 15.88 -1.58
CA PHE A 164 -20.36 14.57 -1.73
C PHE A 164 -20.09 13.97 -3.11
N SER A 165 -20.28 14.75 -4.18
CA SER A 165 -20.08 14.25 -5.54
C SER A 165 -18.62 13.95 -5.87
N ASP A 166 -17.69 14.74 -5.35
CA ASP A 166 -16.24 14.52 -5.39
C ASP A 166 -15.88 13.16 -4.75
N LEU A 167 -16.25 12.98 -3.48
CA LEU A 167 -15.94 11.77 -2.72
C LEU A 167 -16.65 10.53 -3.25
N LEU A 168 -17.90 10.64 -3.70
CA LEU A 168 -18.61 9.54 -4.35
C LEU A 168 -17.94 9.12 -5.66
N GLY A 169 -17.53 10.10 -6.47
CA GLY A 169 -16.79 9.86 -7.70
C GLY A 169 -15.47 9.15 -7.43
N SER A 170 -14.67 9.69 -6.51
CA SER A 170 -13.45 9.07 -6.02
C SER A 170 -13.68 7.64 -5.53
N GLY A 171 -14.65 7.42 -4.63
CA GLY A 171 -15.01 6.08 -4.13
C GLY A 171 -15.29 5.08 -5.26
N ILE A 172 -16.15 5.44 -6.23
CA ILE A 172 -16.45 4.62 -7.41
C ILE A 172 -15.16 4.31 -8.20
N GLY A 173 -14.28 5.30 -8.39
CA GLY A 173 -12.99 5.10 -9.04
C GLY A 173 -12.09 4.09 -8.32
N CYS A 174 -12.08 4.12 -6.99
CA CYS A 174 -11.39 3.15 -6.14
C CYS A 174 -11.86 1.72 -6.38
N PHE A 175 -13.18 1.54 -6.54
CA PHE A 175 -13.78 0.23 -6.79
C PHE A 175 -13.56 -0.26 -8.24
N LEU A 176 -13.68 0.64 -9.22
CA LEU A 176 -13.58 0.29 -10.64
C LEU A 176 -12.14 -0.02 -11.09
N SER A 177 -11.14 0.68 -10.53
CA SER A 177 -9.76 0.55 -11.01
C SER A 177 -9.21 -0.88 -10.93
N PRO A 178 -9.26 -1.60 -9.78
CA PRO A 178 -8.77 -2.98 -9.71
C PRO A 178 -9.49 -3.94 -10.66
N LEU A 179 -10.81 -3.76 -10.84
CA LEU A 179 -11.61 -4.59 -11.75
C LEU A 179 -11.17 -4.39 -13.20
N LEU A 180 -10.99 -3.14 -13.63
CA LEU A 180 -10.55 -2.82 -14.98
C LEU A 180 -9.09 -3.24 -15.24
N ILE A 181 -8.21 -3.14 -14.24
CA ILE A 181 -6.83 -3.64 -14.34
C ILE A 181 -6.83 -5.15 -14.58
N TRP A 182 -7.63 -5.90 -13.82
CA TRP A 182 -7.71 -7.35 -13.97
C TRP A 182 -8.27 -7.77 -15.34
N MET A 183 -9.30 -7.06 -15.84
CA MET A 183 -9.94 -7.41 -17.12
C MET A 183 -9.15 -6.94 -18.35
N TYR A 184 -8.58 -5.73 -18.31
CA TYR A 184 -8.08 -5.04 -19.50
C TYR A 184 -6.64 -4.51 -19.38
N GLY A 185 -5.97 -4.76 -18.25
CA GLY A 185 -4.61 -4.30 -18.00
C GLY A 185 -4.48 -2.78 -17.81
N ALA A 186 -3.24 -2.32 -17.71
CA ALA A 186 -2.92 -0.90 -17.47
C ALA A 186 -3.40 0.00 -18.62
N GLY A 187 -3.22 -0.44 -19.87
CA GLY A 187 -3.70 0.29 -21.04
C GLY A 187 -5.23 0.43 -21.07
N GLY A 188 -5.98 -0.62 -20.72
CA GLY A 188 -7.44 -0.53 -20.69
C GLY A 188 -7.96 0.46 -19.66
N VAL A 189 -7.31 0.52 -18.49
CA VAL A 189 -7.64 1.49 -17.45
C VAL A 189 -7.36 2.92 -17.93
N LEU A 190 -6.25 3.16 -18.63
CA LEU A 190 -5.97 4.46 -19.26
C LEU A 190 -7.09 4.91 -20.22
N ALA A 191 -7.58 4.00 -21.06
CA ALA A 191 -8.67 4.33 -21.97
C ALA A 191 -9.94 4.73 -21.18
N SER A 192 -10.30 3.97 -20.14
CA SER A 192 -11.44 4.31 -19.26
C SER A 192 -11.26 5.66 -18.55
N LEU A 193 -10.06 5.93 -18.03
CA LEU A 193 -9.68 7.19 -17.39
C LEU A 193 -9.88 8.40 -18.31
N ALA A 194 -9.37 8.27 -19.54
CA ALA A 194 -9.46 9.31 -20.57
C ALA A 194 -10.92 9.57 -20.97
N LEU A 195 -11.77 8.55 -21.03
CA LEU A 195 -13.20 8.71 -21.30
C LEU A 195 -13.92 9.49 -20.19
N LEU A 196 -13.65 9.17 -18.92
CA LEU A 196 -14.21 9.89 -17.77
C LEU A 196 -13.76 11.36 -17.76
N ALA A 197 -12.46 11.60 -18.03
CA ALA A 197 -11.88 12.94 -18.13
C ALA A 197 -12.50 13.75 -19.28
N LEU A 198 -12.67 13.12 -20.46
CA LEU A 198 -13.29 13.73 -21.63
C LEU A 198 -14.72 14.18 -21.32
N TRP A 199 -15.55 13.30 -20.76
CA TRP A 199 -16.94 13.62 -20.44
C TRP A 199 -17.06 14.67 -19.34
N SER A 200 -16.15 14.69 -18.36
CA SER A 200 -16.08 15.80 -17.39
C SER A 200 -15.84 17.16 -18.09
N ALA A 201 -14.88 17.22 -19.03
CA ALA A 201 -14.62 18.43 -19.80
C ALA A 201 -15.82 18.86 -20.68
N VAL A 202 -16.50 17.90 -21.32
CA VAL A 202 -17.72 18.18 -22.12
C VAL A 202 -18.85 18.77 -21.28
N LEU A 203 -19.06 18.26 -20.06
CA LEU A 203 -20.09 18.77 -19.15
C LEU A 203 -19.78 20.20 -18.68
N LEU A 204 -18.50 20.53 -18.53
CA LEU A 204 -18.02 21.88 -18.18
C LEU A 204 -17.89 22.81 -19.39
N CYS A 205 -18.09 22.29 -20.61
CA CYS A 205 -17.96 23.04 -21.84
C CYS A 205 -18.96 24.22 -21.91
N PRO A 206 -18.52 25.41 -22.34
CA PRO A 206 -19.39 26.56 -22.59
C PRO A 206 -20.52 26.21 -23.56
N LYS A 207 -21.74 26.73 -23.30
CA LYS A 207 -22.96 26.39 -24.08
C LYS A 207 -22.78 26.53 -25.59
N LYS A 208 -22.03 27.53 -26.06
CA LYS A 208 -21.77 27.78 -27.48
C LYS A 208 -20.99 26.66 -28.17
N LEU A 209 -20.06 26.02 -27.46
CA LEU A 209 -19.18 24.98 -27.98
C LEU A 209 -19.70 23.55 -27.71
N ARG A 210 -20.65 23.42 -26.78
CA ARG A 210 -21.10 22.13 -26.26
C ARG A 210 -21.56 21.15 -27.35
N LYS A 211 -22.39 21.57 -28.32
CA LYS A 211 -22.91 20.67 -29.37
C LYS A 211 -21.77 20.02 -30.17
N LEU A 212 -20.79 20.83 -30.59
CA LEU A 212 -19.62 20.36 -31.33
C LEU A 212 -18.79 19.37 -30.51
N PHE A 213 -18.45 19.74 -29.27
CA PHE A 213 -17.64 18.89 -28.39
C PHE A 213 -18.37 17.61 -27.99
N THR A 214 -19.69 17.65 -27.79
CA THR A 214 -20.49 16.45 -27.52
C THR A 214 -20.45 15.47 -28.70
N ILE A 215 -20.65 15.96 -29.94
CA ILE A 215 -20.57 15.11 -31.15
C ILE A 215 -19.17 14.50 -31.29
N ALA A 216 -18.12 15.31 -31.20
CA ALA A 216 -16.74 14.83 -31.26
C ALA A 216 -16.43 13.80 -30.17
N SER A 217 -16.98 14.00 -28.96
CA SER A 217 -16.77 13.10 -27.83
C SER A 217 -17.47 11.76 -27.98
N PHE A 218 -18.59 11.67 -28.71
CA PHE A 218 -19.19 10.37 -29.04
C PHE A 218 -18.29 9.54 -29.96
N ALA A 219 -17.68 10.15 -30.98
CA ALA A 219 -16.71 9.47 -31.84
C ALA A 219 -15.48 9.01 -31.06
N LEU A 220 -14.92 9.88 -30.20
CA LEU A 220 -13.82 9.53 -29.31
C LEU A 220 -14.21 8.47 -28.27
N THR A 221 -15.47 8.45 -27.83
CA THR A 221 -15.99 7.41 -26.94
C THR A 221 -16.04 6.06 -27.64
N GLY A 222 -16.54 6.02 -28.88
CA GLY A 222 -16.52 4.79 -29.69
C GLY A 222 -15.10 4.25 -29.88
N LEU A 223 -14.14 5.13 -30.21
CA LEU A 223 -12.73 4.76 -30.31
C LEU A 223 -12.16 4.28 -28.96
N GLY A 224 -12.42 5.01 -27.88
CA GLY A 224 -11.93 4.66 -26.55
C GLY A 224 -12.44 3.31 -26.08
N VAL A 225 -13.74 3.03 -26.22
CA VAL A 225 -14.34 1.73 -25.89
C VAL A 225 -13.73 0.61 -26.74
N PHE A 226 -13.50 0.85 -28.03
CA PHE A 226 -12.80 -0.11 -28.90
C PHE A 226 -11.35 -0.38 -28.45
N LEU A 227 -10.66 0.65 -27.94
CA LEU A 227 -9.29 0.56 -27.47
C LEU A 227 -9.15 -0.08 -26.07
N VAL A 228 -10.15 -0.03 -25.19
CA VAL A 228 -10.09 -0.58 -23.82
C VAL A 228 -9.46 -1.99 -23.77
N PRO A 229 -9.93 -3.01 -24.51
CA PRO A 229 -9.34 -4.36 -24.43
C PRO A 229 -8.03 -4.52 -25.22
N ARG A 230 -7.59 -3.51 -25.98
CA ARG A 230 -6.46 -3.60 -26.93
C ARG A 230 -5.26 -2.76 -26.52
N LEU A 231 -5.48 -1.69 -25.76
CA LEU A 231 -4.47 -0.66 -25.53
C LEU A 231 -3.26 -1.18 -24.77
N ASP A 232 -3.46 -2.14 -23.84
CA ASP A 232 -2.35 -2.76 -23.09
C ASP A 232 -1.43 -3.58 -24.01
N ASN A 233 -1.98 -4.24 -25.04
CA ASN A 233 -1.18 -4.97 -26.03
C ASN A 233 -0.47 -4.02 -27.02
N LEU A 234 -1.09 -2.89 -27.35
CA LEU A 234 -0.51 -1.88 -28.26
C LEU A 234 0.58 -1.06 -27.59
N MET A 235 0.41 -0.75 -26.30
CA MET A 235 1.33 0.05 -25.50
C MET A 235 1.55 -0.61 -24.13
N PRO A 236 2.22 -1.78 -24.10
CA PRO A 236 2.49 -2.48 -22.86
C PRO A 236 3.41 -1.65 -21.98
N VAL A 237 3.11 -1.62 -20.69
CA VAL A 237 4.01 -1.03 -19.70
C VAL A 237 5.28 -1.89 -19.67
N PRO A 238 6.49 -1.34 -19.84
CA PRO A 238 7.70 -2.15 -19.83
C PRO A 238 7.97 -2.67 -18.41
N GLY A 239 8.37 -3.95 -18.31
CA GLY A 239 8.83 -4.55 -17.04
C GLY A 239 10.29 -4.23 -16.75
N LYS A 240 10.79 -4.72 -15.62
CA LYS A 240 12.22 -4.67 -15.28
C LYS A 240 12.96 -5.67 -16.17
N GLY A 241 13.97 -5.22 -16.92
CA GLY A 241 14.73 -6.08 -17.83
C GLY A 241 15.73 -7.02 -17.14
N LYS A 242 15.99 -6.80 -15.85
CA LYS A 242 16.86 -7.64 -15.01
C LYS A 242 16.30 -7.68 -13.60
N LEU A 243 16.46 -8.82 -12.94
CA LEU A 243 16.19 -9.01 -11.52
C LEU A 243 17.46 -9.51 -10.86
N GLN A 244 17.99 -8.74 -9.92
CA GLN A 244 19.05 -9.21 -9.05
C GLN A 244 18.45 -10.17 -8.03
N LEU A 245 19.08 -11.32 -7.77
CA LEU A 245 18.61 -12.30 -6.78
C LEU A 245 19.56 -12.40 -5.59
N THR A 246 20.87 -12.30 -5.86
CA THR A 246 21.94 -12.19 -4.86
C THR A 246 22.98 -11.16 -5.32
N GLU A 247 24.07 -10.98 -4.58
CA GLU A 247 25.15 -10.05 -4.98
C GLU A 247 25.80 -10.47 -6.29
N THR A 248 25.92 -11.79 -6.48
CA THR A 248 26.58 -12.40 -7.63
C THR A 248 25.60 -12.88 -8.69
N ASP A 249 24.34 -13.18 -8.33
CA ASP A 249 23.32 -13.65 -9.27
C ASP A 249 22.38 -12.55 -9.72
N THR A 250 22.33 -12.33 -11.04
CA THR A 250 21.34 -11.52 -11.71
C THR A 250 20.67 -12.31 -12.83
N VAL A 251 19.35 -12.39 -12.77
CA VAL A 251 18.53 -13.01 -13.81
C VAL A 251 18.16 -11.94 -14.85
N SER A 252 18.50 -12.20 -16.10
CA SER A 252 17.97 -11.41 -17.22
C SER A 252 16.50 -11.78 -17.44
N LEU A 253 15.65 -10.75 -17.54
CA LEU A 253 14.22 -10.90 -17.81
C LEU A 253 13.97 -10.47 -19.26
N PRO A 254 14.10 -11.39 -20.23
CA PRO A 254 13.80 -11.10 -21.62
C PRO A 254 12.31 -10.82 -21.80
N ARG A 255 11.90 -10.52 -23.03
CA ARG A 255 10.48 -10.33 -23.34
C ARG A 255 9.66 -11.55 -22.88
N PRO A 256 8.61 -11.35 -22.06
CA PRO A 256 7.86 -12.46 -21.50
C PRO A 256 7.06 -13.20 -22.57
N ILE A 257 6.98 -14.53 -22.42
CA ILE A 257 6.13 -15.41 -23.24
C ILE A 257 4.67 -15.40 -22.74
N TYR A 258 4.47 -14.96 -21.50
CA TYR A 258 3.16 -14.76 -20.88
C TYR A 258 3.25 -13.53 -19.98
N SER A 259 2.25 -12.64 -20.06
CA SER A 259 2.14 -11.45 -19.23
C SER A 259 0.67 -11.19 -18.92
N ARG A 260 0.31 -11.19 -17.64
CA ARG A 260 -1.06 -10.88 -17.20
C ARG A 260 -1.08 -9.97 -15.99
N TRP A 261 -1.88 -8.92 -16.09
CA TRP A 261 -2.20 -8.06 -14.96
C TRP A 261 -3.19 -8.75 -14.03
N SER A 262 -2.94 -8.57 -12.74
CA SER A 262 -3.92 -8.72 -11.68
C SER A 262 -4.02 -7.41 -10.93
N ALA A 263 -4.97 -7.32 -10.00
CA ALA A 263 -5.00 -6.19 -9.09
C ALA A 263 -3.80 -6.17 -8.12
N ASN A 264 -3.18 -7.33 -7.83
CA ASN A 264 -2.06 -7.47 -6.89
C ASN A 264 -0.69 -7.20 -7.53
N SER A 265 -0.48 -7.70 -8.75
CA SER A 265 0.80 -7.76 -9.46
C SER A 265 0.58 -7.99 -10.96
N ARG A 266 1.57 -7.64 -11.79
CA ARG A 266 1.70 -8.25 -13.12
C ARG A 266 2.56 -9.50 -13.01
N VAL A 267 2.04 -10.62 -13.50
CA VAL A 267 2.77 -11.89 -13.58
C VAL A 267 3.32 -12.05 -14.99
N ASP A 268 4.64 -12.14 -15.09
CA ASP A 268 5.39 -12.36 -16.32
C ASP A 268 6.10 -13.71 -16.26
N VAL A 269 6.03 -14.50 -17.33
CA VAL A 269 6.83 -15.74 -17.48
C VAL A 269 7.88 -15.53 -18.56
N THR A 270 9.14 -15.79 -18.23
CA THR A 270 10.28 -15.65 -19.14
C THR A 270 11.07 -16.95 -19.22
N THR A 271 11.75 -17.16 -20.34
CA THR A 271 12.76 -18.21 -20.47
C THR A 271 13.99 -17.86 -19.64
N LEU A 272 14.67 -18.88 -19.12
CA LEU A 272 15.95 -18.74 -18.44
C LEU A 272 17.09 -19.24 -19.33
N THR A 273 18.21 -18.52 -19.31
CA THR A 273 19.46 -18.95 -19.96
C THR A 273 20.31 -19.85 -19.06
N GLN A 274 20.11 -19.79 -17.74
CA GLN A 274 20.77 -20.63 -16.75
C GLN A 274 19.73 -21.15 -15.77
N SER A 275 19.68 -22.47 -15.60
CA SER A 275 18.84 -23.11 -14.60
C SER A 275 19.61 -23.24 -13.27
N VAL A 276 18.95 -22.94 -12.16
CA VAL A 276 19.49 -23.06 -10.79
C VAL A 276 18.37 -23.50 -9.86
N VAL A 277 18.69 -24.31 -8.85
CA VAL A 277 17.77 -24.64 -7.76
C VAL A 277 18.33 -24.13 -6.44
N TYR A 278 17.49 -23.44 -5.66
CA TYR A 278 17.83 -22.84 -4.38
C TYR A 278 17.62 -23.83 -3.23
N ALA A 279 18.08 -23.43 -2.04
CA ALA A 279 17.97 -24.14 -0.78
C ALA A 279 18.74 -25.46 -0.74
N LEU A 280 19.81 -25.56 -1.55
CA LEU A 280 20.72 -26.70 -1.59
C LEU A 280 21.96 -26.42 -0.72
N GLY A 281 22.48 -27.48 -0.10
CA GLY A 281 23.73 -27.40 0.67
C GLY A 281 24.95 -27.58 -0.23
N ARG A 282 26.14 -27.56 0.38
CA ARG A 282 27.42 -27.60 -0.32
C ARG A 282 27.65 -28.88 -1.13
N ASN A 283 26.95 -29.96 -0.82
CA ASN A 283 27.13 -31.25 -1.49
C ASN A 283 26.24 -31.40 -2.75
N LYS A 284 25.96 -30.31 -3.48
CA LYS A 284 25.05 -30.27 -4.65
C LYS A 284 25.65 -30.75 -5.98
N HIS A 285 26.94 -31.08 -6.01
CA HIS A 285 27.74 -31.23 -7.24
C HIS A 285 27.34 -32.36 -8.21
N SER A 286 26.32 -33.17 -7.88
CA SER A 286 25.91 -34.32 -8.69
C SER A 286 24.42 -34.31 -9.07
N LEU A 287 23.71 -33.20 -8.85
CA LEU A 287 22.27 -33.12 -9.05
C LEU A 287 21.94 -32.59 -10.47
N PRO A 288 21.06 -33.28 -11.24
CA PRO A 288 20.67 -32.81 -12.56
C PRO A 288 19.78 -31.58 -12.42
N ILE A 289 20.12 -30.51 -13.14
CA ILE A 289 19.33 -29.28 -13.13
C ILE A 289 18.23 -29.40 -14.19
N PRO A 290 16.93 -29.40 -13.81
CA PRO A 290 15.84 -29.52 -14.77
C PRO A 290 15.71 -28.28 -15.68
N GLN A 291 14.92 -28.42 -16.74
CA GLN A 291 14.48 -27.28 -17.52
C GLN A 291 13.62 -26.34 -16.64
N GLN A 292 13.82 -25.03 -16.78
CA GLN A 292 13.15 -24.03 -15.95
C GLN A 292 12.61 -22.86 -16.77
N TYR A 293 11.49 -22.31 -16.29
CA TYR A 293 11.05 -20.95 -16.62
C TYR A 293 11.08 -20.09 -15.36
N PHE A 294 11.18 -18.79 -15.55
CA PHE A 294 11.10 -17.82 -14.47
C PHE A 294 9.72 -17.18 -14.46
N ILE A 295 9.05 -17.23 -13.31
CA ILE A 295 7.81 -16.52 -13.05
C ILE A 295 8.20 -15.29 -12.22
N SER A 296 7.90 -14.09 -12.71
CA SER A 296 8.15 -12.85 -12.00
C SER A 296 6.86 -12.09 -11.69
N GLN A 297 6.81 -11.47 -10.52
CA GLN A 297 5.76 -10.56 -10.08
C GLN A 297 6.31 -9.14 -10.09
N ASP A 298 5.71 -8.26 -10.87
CA ASP A 298 6.13 -6.86 -11.08
C ASP A 298 7.63 -6.72 -11.44
N GLY A 299 8.21 -7.75 -12.06
CA GLY A 299 9.64 -7.88 -12.37
C GLY A 299 10.57 -7.79 -11.16
N GLY A 300 10.02 -7.77 -9.94
CA GLY A 300 10.75 -7.47 -8.71
C GLY A 300 10.82 -8.65 -7.75
N ALA A 301 9.89 -9.59 -7.83
CA ALA A 301 9.92 -10.86 -7.11
C ALA A 301 9.81 -12.00 -8.12
N GLY A 302 10.33 -13.18 -7.81
CA GLY A 302 10.14 -14.29 -8.71
C GLY A 302 10.45 -15.64 -8.12
N THR A 303 9.98 -16.64 -8.85
CA THR A 303 10.11 -18.05 -8.53
C THR A 303 10.41 -18.79 -9.82
N ARG A 304 11.03 -19.95 -9.71
CA ARG A 304 11.31 -20.82 -10.84
C ARG A 304 10.27 -21.91 -10.88
N ILE A 305 9.75 -22.21 -12.05
CA ILE A 305 8.97 -23.42 -12.29
C ILE A 305 9.87 -24.39 -13.04
N SER A 306 10.07 -25.56 -12.46
CA SER A 306 11.03 -26.57 -12.92
C SER A 306 10.30 -27.82 -13.37
N ASP A 307 10.82 -28.48 -14.40
CA ASP A 307 10.28 -29.77 -14.83
C ASP A 307 10.78 -30.91 -13.92
N PHE A 308 9.99 -31.22 -12.89
CA PHE A 308 10.18 -32.43 -12.06
C PHE A 308 9.23 -33.56 -12.48
N SER A 309 8.64 -33.48 -13.68
CA SER A 309 7.74 -34.52 -14.19
C SER A 309 8.51 -35.80 -14.58
N SER A 310 7.80 -36.87 -14.97
CA SER A 310 8.38 -38.20 -15.23
C SER A 310 9.49 -38.25 -16.28
N THR A 311 9.65 -37.21 -17.10
CA THR A 311 10.71 -37.11 -18.11
C THR A 311 12.09 -36.89 -17.49
N ALA A 312 12.17 -36.46 -16.22
CA ALA A 312 13.43 -36.31 -15.48
C ALA A 312 13.31 -36.81 -14.01
N PRO A 313 13.18 -38.13 -13.77
CA PRO A 313 13.02 -38.68 -12.42
C PRO A 313 14.17 -38.31 -11.47
N GLU A 314 15.39 -38.19 -12.01
CA GLU A 314 16.59 -37.81 -11.28
C GLU A 314 16.53 -36.35 -10.78
N ALA A 315 15.76 -35.47 -11.43
CA ALA A 315 15.58 -34.09 -10.99
C ALA A 315 14.77 -34.01 -9.68
N LEU A 316 13.97 -35.03 -9.36
CA LEU A 316 13.24 -35.09 -8.10
C LEU A 316 14.18 -35.25 -6.88
N GLU A 317 15.37 -35.82 -7.09
CA GLU A 317 16.40 -35.91 -6.03
C GLU A 317 16.88 -34.51 -5.61
N VAL A 318 16.81 -33.51 -6.50
CA VAL A 318 17.17 -32.13 -6.18
C VAL A 318 16.30 -31.60 -5.05
N VAL A 319 14.97 -31.69 -5.19
CA VAL A 319 14.04 -31.17 -4.17
C VAL A 319 14.03 -32.02 -2.90
N LYS A 320 14.37 -33.31 -3.00
CA LYS A 320 14.57 -34.19 -1.83
C LYS A 320 15.83 -33.85 -1.03
N GLN A 321 16.84 -33.22 -1.64
CA GLN A 321 18.06 -32.79 -0.94
C GLN A 321 17.99 -31.33 -0.48
N ALA A 322 17.03 -30.55 -0.99
CA ALA A 322 16.84 -29.16 -0.60
C ALA A 322 16.15 -29.00 0.78
N LEU A 323 16.34 -27.83 1.42
CA LEU A 323 15.66 -27.49 2.68
C LEU A 323 14.13 -27.59 2.60
N TYR A 324 13.55 -27.41 1.41
CA TYR A 324 12.11 -27.57 1.16
C TYR A 324 11.55 -28.92 1.65
N SER A 325 12.39 -29.97 1.69
CA SER A 325 12.00 -31.31 2.15
C SER A 325 12.21 -31.56 3.64
N ALA A 326 12.96 -30.70 4.34
CA ALA A 326 13.54 -31.02 5.65
C ALA A 326 12.48 -31.37 6.71
N ALA A 327 11.38 -30.60 6.81
CA ALA A 327 10.30 -30.90 7.76
C ALA A 327 9.42 -32.08 7.31
N VAL A 328 9.07 -32.17 6.03
CA VAL A 328 8.20 -33.26 5.52
C VAL A 328 8.88 -34.62 5.63
N ARG A 329 10.21 -34.68 5.47
CA ARG A 329 11.00 -35.90 5.71
C ARG A 329 10.87 -36.45 7.13
N GLN A 330 10.63 -35.59 8.12
CA GLN A 330 10.39 -36.01 9.51
C GLN A 330 8.95 -36.53 9.72
N ARG A 331 8.04 -36.23 8.79
CA ARG A 331 6.62 -36.60 8.85
C ARG A 331 6.18 -37.28 7.54
N PRO A 332 6.80 -38.40 7.15
CA PRO A 332 6.38 -39.14 5.96
C PRO A 332 4.91 -39.58 6.11
N GLY A 333 4.13 -39.47 5.04
CA GLY A 333 2.68 -39.69 5.09
C GLY A 333 1.88 -38.56 5.75
N GLY A 334 2.52 -37.46 6.16
CA GLY A 334 1.86 -36.32 6.81
C GLY A 334 1.00 -35.48 5.86
N ARG A 335 0.04 -34.75 6.45
CA ARG A 335 -0.71 -33.67 5.80
C ARG A 335 0.11 -32.38 5.83
N VAL A 336 0.30 -31.76 4.67
CA VAL A 336 1.13 -30.56 4.52
C VAL A 336 0.29 -29.37 4.07
N PHE A 337 0.45 -28.23 4.75
CA PHE A 337 -0.07 -26.93 4.33
C PHE A 337 1.09 -26.06 3.85
N ILE A 338 1.03 -25.56 2.61
CA ILE A 338 2.09 -24.76 2.00
C ILE A 338 1.54 -23.35 1.75
N ILE A 339 2.22 -22.34 2.28
CA ILE A 339 1.95 -20.93 2.00
C ILE A 339 2.94 -20.43 0.95
N GLY A 340 2.41 -19.93 -0.16
CA GLY A 340 3.17 -19.52 -1.35
C GLY A 340 3.54 -20.71 -2.21
N VAL A 341 2.70 -21.06 -3.19
CA VAL A 341 3.00 -22.17 -4.12
C VAL A 341 4.12 -21.77 -5.07
N GLY A 342 4.13 -20.52 -5.54
CA GLY A 342 5.15 -20.02 -6.43
C GLY A 342 5.30 -20.88 -7.68
N GLY A 343 6.49 -21.42 -7.93
CA GLY A 343 6.76 -22.34 -9.04
C GLY A 343 6.68 -23.82 -8.67
N GLY A 344 6.20 -24.14 -7.46
CA GLY A 344 5.85 -25.49 -7.04
C GLY A 344 6.95 -26.30 -6.37
N HIS A 345 8.13 -25.73 -6.06
CA HIS A 345 9.23 -26.45 -5.41
C HIS A 345 8.83 -27.08 -4.07
N ASP A 346 8.13 -26.34 -3.21
CA ASP A 346 7.64 -26.86 -1.93
C ASP A 346 6.65 -28.01 -2.11
N VAL A 347 5.75 -27.91 -3.10
CA VAL A 347 4.75 -28.94 -3.40
C VAL A 347 5.43 -30.20 -3.92
N TRP A 348 6.42 -30.04 -4.80
CA TRP A 348 7.24 -31.14 -5.30
C TRP A 348 8.06 -31.78 -4.18
N ALA A 349 8.70 -31.00 -3.32
CA ALA A 349 9.47 -31.50 -2.18
C ALA A 349 8.59 -32.29 -1.20
N ALA A 350 7.38 -31.79 -0.90
CA ALA A 350 6.43 -32.47 -0.04
C ALA A 350 5.95 -33.79 -0.65
N LYS A 351 5.59 -33.79 -1.95
CA LYS A 351 5.19 -35.00 -2.68
C LYS A 351 6.32 -36.03 -2.73
N ALA A 352 7.54 -35.59 -3.06
CA ALA A 352 8.71 -36.44 -3.16
C ALA A 352 9.15 -37.03 -1.81
N SER A 353 8.82 -36.36 -0.71
CA SER A 353 9.08 -36.80 0.67
C SER A 353 7.93 -37.62 1.26
N GLY A 354 6.92 -37.97 0.46
CA GLY A 354 5.85 -38.90 0.83
C GLY A 354 4.67 -38.27 1.58
N ALA A 355 4.41 -36.97 1.44
CA ALA A 355 3.20 -36.36 2.00
C ALA A 355 1.93 -37.05 1.48
N SER A 356 0.97 -37.34 2.38
CA SER A 356 -0.29 -38.01 2.01
C SER A 356 -1.31 -37.05 1.41
N ARG A 357 -1.30 -35.79 1.84
CA ARG A 357 -2.13 -34.69 1.30
C ARG A 357 -1.37 -33.39 1.36
N ILE A 358 -1.52 -32.57 0.32
CA ILE A 358 -0.87 -31.26 0.22
C ILE A 358 -1.92 -30.22 -0.10
N LYS A 359 -2.02 -29.18 0.73
CA LYS A 359 -2.83 -27.99 0.46
C LYS A 359 -1.90 -26.80 0.24
N GLY A 360 -1.80 -26.32 -0.99
CA GLY A 360 -1.00 -25.16 -1.37
C GLY A 360 -1.86 -23.91 -1.52
N ILE A 361 -1.46 -22.81 -0.88
CA ILE A 361 -2.13 -21.52 -0.96
C ILE A 361 -1.23 -20.53 -1.72
N GLU A 362 -1.77 -19.92 -2.77
CA GLU A 362 -1.07 -18.92 -3.57
C GLU A 362 -1.86 -17.61 -3.62
N LEU A 363 -1.20 -16.49 -3.41
CA LEU A 363 -1.84 -15.17 -3.39
C LEU A 363 -2.31 -14.74 -4.78
N ASN A 364 -1.61 -15.16 -5.83
CA ASN A 364 -1.84 -14.73 -7.21
C ASN A 364 -2.47 -15.84 -8.05
N GLN A 365 -3.73 -15.66 -8.47
CA GLN A 365 -4.42 -16.60 -9.37
C GLN A 365 -3.62 -16.89 -10.65
N GLN A 366 -2.97 -15.87 -11.21
CA GLN A 366 -2.20 -15.98 -12.45
C GLN A 366 -1.02 -16.96 -12.34
N ILE A 367 -0.45 -17.14 -11.14
CA ILE A 367 0.60 -18.14 -10.92
C ILE A 367 0.02 -19.55 -10.96
N LEU A 368 -1.15 -19.77 -10.36
CA LEU A 368 -1.87 -21.05 -10.47
C LEU A 368 -2.33 -21.33 -11.91
N ASP A 369 -2.70 -20.28 -12.66
CA ASP A 369 -3.03 -20.39 -14.08
C ASP A 369 -1.80 -20.84 -14.89
N VAL A 370 -0.58 -20.37 -14.55
CA VAL A 370 0.66 -20.85 -15.20
C VAL A 370 0.84 -22.36 -14.99
N HIS A 371 0.59 -22.87 -13.79
CA HIS A 371 0.65 -24.32 -13.49
C HIS A 371 -0.41 -25.14 -14.23
N SER A 372 -1.62 -24.60 -14.39
CA SER A 372 -2.75 -25.35 -14.97
C SER A 372 -2.92 -25.19 -16.48
N THR A 373 -2.31 -24.16 -17.08
CA THR A 373 -2.47 -23.84 -18.50
C THR A 373 -1.12 -23.79 -19.24
N LEU A 374 -0.34 -22.73 -19.05
CA LEU A 374 0.85 -22.43 -19.85
C LEU A 374 1.96 -23.49 -19.71
N LEU A 375 2.26 -23.89 -18.47
CA LEU A 375 3.33 -24.83 -18.13
C LEU A 375 2.77 -26.08 -17.44
N ARG A 376 1.55 -26.46 -17.85
CA ARG A 376 0.88 -27.68 -17.41
C ARG A 376 1.77 -28.94 -17.51
N PRO A 377 2.57 -29.17 -18.56
CA PRO A 377 3.47 -30.33 -18.62
C PRO A 377 4.43 -30.43 -17.41
N PHE A 378 4.91 -29.31 -16.86
CA PHE A 378 5.83 -29.31 -15.71
C PHE A 378 5.11 -29.58 -14.38
N SER A 379 3.79 -29.43 -14.36
CA SER A 379 2.97 -29.48 -13.14
C SER A 379 1.85 -30.52 -13.21
N GLU A 380 1.79 -31.34 -14.27
CA GLU A 380 0.66 -32.26 -14.49
C GLU A 380 0.47 -33.19 -13.30
N LYS A 381 1.56 -33.75 -12.78
CA LYS A 381 1.55 -34.62 -11.60
C LYS A 381 1.20 -33.89 -10.30
N LEU A 382 1.20 -32.56 -10.27
CA LEU A 382 0.71 -31.78 -9.13
C LEU A 382 -0.76 -31.45 -9.28
N VAL A 383 -1.17 -30.98 -10.47
CA VAL A 383 -2.53 -30.48 -10.74
C VAL A 383 -3.55 -31.61 -10.91
N SER A 384 -3.13 -32.77 -11.42
CA SER A 384 -4.00 -33.94 -11.60
C SER A 384 -4.09 -34.85 -10.37
N ASP A 385 -3.25 -34.66 -9.36
CA ASP A 385 -3.23 -35.51 -8.17
C ASP A 385 -4.38 -35.10 -7.22
N PRO A 386 -5.34 -36.00 -6.93
CA PRO A 386 -6.47 -35.67 -6.06
C PRO A 386 -6.07 -35.40 -4.61
N ASN A 387 -4.85 -35.78 -4.20
CA ASN A 387 -4.32 -35.48 -2.86
C ASN A 387 -3.67 -34.09 -2.77
N ILE A 388 -3.57 -33.37 -3.88
CA ILE A 388 -2.97 -32.04 -3.95
C ILE A 388 -4.07 -31.04 -4.30
N THR A 389 -4.22 -30.01 -3.47
CA THR A 389 -5.17 -28.93 -3.71
C THR A 389 -4.45 -27.60 -3.70
N LEU A 390 -4.48 -26.87 -4.81
CA LEU A 390 -3.91 -25.53 -4.95
C LEU A 390 -5.04 -24.49 -5.00
N LEU A 391 -5.01 -23.50 -4.10
CA LEU A 391 -6.08 -22.50 -3.97
C LEU A 391 -5.53 -21.07 -3.99
N CYS A 392 -6.29 -20.16 -4.59
CA CYS A 392 -5.95 -18.74 -4.66
C CYS A 392 -6.48 -17.96 -3.46
N ASP A 393 -5.62 -17.71 -2.48
CA ASP A 393 -5.98 -17.06 -1.23
C ASP A 393 -4.75 -16.43 -0.53
N GLU A 394 -4.95 -15.64 0.52
CA GLU A 394 -3.83 -15.20 1.38
C GLU A 394 -3.53 -16.27 2.43
N GLY A 395 -2.24 -16.56 2.64
CA GLY A 395 -1.74 -17.71 3.37
C GLY A 395 -2.28 -17.83 4.79
N ARG A 396 -2.14 -16.76 5.58
CA ARG A 396 -2.57 -16.77 6.98
C ARG A 396 -4.08 -16.79 7.10
N ALA A 397 -4.76 -15.94 6.34
CA ALA A 397 -6.21 -15.87 6.33
C ALA A 397 -6.83 -17.21 5.88
N ALA A 398 -6.21 -17.91 4.93
CA ALA A 398 -6.64 -19.25 4.50
C ALA A 398 -6.47 -20.29 5.60
N LEU A 399 -5.34 -20.25 6.33
CA LEU A 399 -5.10 -21.14 7.47
C LEU A 399 -6.09 -20.89 8.61
N MET A 400 -6.35 -19.62 8.95
CA MET A 400 -7.32 -19.23 9.98
C MET A 400 -8.77 -19.65 9.65
N ARG A 401 -9.08 -19.89 8.38
CA ARG A 401 -10.38 -20.42 7.93
C ARG A 401 -10.42 -21.94 7.85
N ASP A 402 -9.25 -22.59 7.86
CA ASP A 402 -9.18 -24.04 7.74
C ASP A 402 -9.54 -24.69 9.07
N THR A 403 -10.28 -25.80 9.01
CA THR A 403 -10.66 -26.56 10.20
C THR A 403 -9.80 -27.81 10.38
N ASN A 404 -8.81 -28.01 9.53
CA ASN A 404 -7.91 -29.16 9.58
C ASN A 404 -6.62 -28.85 10.32
N ASP A 405 -6.11 -29.86 11.03
CA ASP A 405 -4.74 -29.86 11.54
C ASP A 405 -3.75 -30.52 10.56
N TYR A 406 -2.50 -30.07 10.63
CA TYR A 406 -1.42 -30.45 9.72
C TYR A 406 -0.24 -31.05 10.46
N ASP A 407 0.44 -31.98 9.79
CA ASP A 407 1.70 -32.55 10.26
C ASP A 407 2.88 -31.62 9.92
N VAL A 408 2.77 -30.88 8.80
CA VAL A 408 3.73 -29.82 8.42
C VAL A 408 2.99 -28.58 7.92
N ILE A 409 3.37 -27.42 8.42
CA ILE A 409 2.99 -26.12 7.85
C ILE A 409 4.26 -25.45 7.35
N GLN A 410 4.34 -25.15 6.07
CA GLN A 410 5.54 -24.65 5.42
C GLN A 410 5.29 -23.32 4.71
N MET A 411 6.22 -22.40 4.83
CA MET A 411 6.29 -21.20 4.00
C MET A 411 7.74 -20.98 3.53
N SER A 412 7.92 -20.64 2.26
CA SER A 412 9.25 -20.51 1.66
C SER A 412 9.33 -19.28 0.77
N GLY A 413 10.18 -18.31 1.14
CA GLY A 413 10.46 -17.16 0.28
C GLY A 413 9.22 -16.40 -0.20
N ILE A 414 8.16 -16.36 0.61
CA ILE A 414 6.83 -15.81 0.27
C ILE A 414 6.82 -14.29 0.11
N ASP A 415 7.92 -13.63 0.44
CA ASP A 415 8.07 -12.19 0.34
C ASP A 415 8.44 -11.78 -1.09
N THR A 416 7.75 -10.76 -1.59
CA THR A 416 8.10 -10.18 -2.88
C THR A 416 9.43 -9.41 -2.78
N TRP A 417 10.47 -9.93 -3.43
CA TRP A 417 11.83 -9.37 -3.48
C TRP A 417 11.87 -7.89 -3.94
N THR A 418 10.79 -7.41 -4.58
CA THR A 418 10.54 -6.02 -5.00
C THR A 418 10.72 -4.99 -3.89
N GLY A 419 10.65 -5.39 -2.62
CA GLY A 419 10.87 -4.49 -1.50
C GLY A 419 12.13 -4.68 -0.67
N LEU A 420 12.77 -5.86 -0.74
CA LEU A 420 13.97 -6.18 0.04
C LEU A 420 15.13 -5.25 -0.34
N ALA A 421 15.43 -5.09 -1.63
CA ALA A 421 16.60 -4.34 -2.11
C ALA A 421 16.61 -2.82 -1.86
N SER A 422 15.52 -2.22 -1.37
CA SER A 422 15.34 -0.75 -1.37
C SER A 422 15.27 -0.06 -0.01
N GLY A 423 15.16 -0.81 1.09
CA GLY A 423 15.11 -0.21 2.43
C GLY A 423 13.71 0.19 2.84
N ALA A 424 12.76 -0.01 1.94
CA ALA A 424 11.40 0.44 2.06
C ALA A 424 10.43 -0.64 2.54
N TYR A 425 10.83 -1.92 2.62
CA TYR A 425 10.02 -2.96 3.27
C TYR A 425 9.78 -2.67 4.76
N VAL A 426 10.57 -1.78 5.39
CA VAL A 426 10.19 -1.27 6.72
C VAL A 426 8.74 -0.82 6.71
N LEU A 427 8.32 -0.11 5.65
CA LEU A 427 6.99 0.48 5.51
C LEU A 427 5.90 -0.56 5.22
N ALA A 428 6.27 -1.78 4.80
CA ALA A 428 5.33 -2.82 4.41
C ALA A 428 5.01 -3.72 5.60
N GLU A 429 3.74 -3.77 5.93
CA GLU A 429 3.13 -4.72 6.84
C GLU A 429 3.35 -6.17 6.37
N ASN A 430 3.65 -7.07 7.30
CA ASN A 430 3.71 -8.50 7.03
C ASN A 430 3.09 -9.27 8.19
N TYR A 431 1.86 -9.73 7.96
CA TYR A 431 1.08 -10.51 8.93
C TYR A 431 1.47 -11.99 8.96
N LEU A 432 2.40 -12.47 8.12
CA LEU A 432 2.82 -13.88 8.08
C LEU A 432 3.94 -14.19 9.09
N TYR A 433 4.60 -13.16 9.62
CA TYR A 433 5.74 -13.33 10.54
C TYR A 433 5.50 -12.84 11.96
N THR A 434 4.32 -12.31 12.26
CA THR A 434 4.00 -11.83 13.60
C THR A 434 3.94 -12.98 14.61
N ARG A 435 4.03 -12.63 15.89
CA ARG A 435 3.82 -13.56 17.00
C ARG A 435 2.51 -14.33 16.81
N GLU A 436 1.42 -13.63 16.50
CA GLU A 436 0.09 -14.18 16.32
C GLU A 436 0.01 -15.11 15.09
N ALA A 437 0.83 -14.87 14.06
CA ALA A 437 0.96 -15.80 12.94
C ALA A 437 1.58 -17.13 13.36
N ILE A 438 2.61 -17.10 14.22
CA ILE A 438 3.23 -18.31 14.77
C ILE A 438 2.26 -19.04 15.69
N GLU A 439 1.54 -18.32 16.55
CA GLU A 439 0.48 -18.90 17.39
C GLU A 439 -0.59 -19.58 16.53
N THR A 440 -1.03 -18.94 15.45
CA THR A 440 -2.00 -19.49 14.49
C THR A 440 -1.47 -20.77 13.83
N MET A 441 -0.23 -20.77 13.36
CA MET A 441 0.36 -21.98 12.77
C MET A 441 0.50 -23.10 13.80
N TYR A 442 0.93 -22.78 15.02
CA TYR A 442 1.13 -23.76 16.07
C TYR A 442 -0.19 -24.39 16.55
N SER A 443 -1.28 -23.63 16.56
CA SER A 443 -2.61 -24.14 16.91
C SER A 443 -3.12 -25.16 15.90
N HIS A 444 -2.81 -24.98 14.60
CA HIS A 444 -3.20 -25.87 13.50
C HIS A 444 -2.21 -27.02 13.25
N LEU A 445 -1.19 -27.18 14.10
CA LEU A 445 -0.36 -28.37 14.07
C LEU A 445 -1.02 -29.52 14.85
N LYS A 446 -0.96 -30.72 14.29
CA LYS A 446 -1.16 -31.96 15.07
C LYS A 446 -0.09 -32.10 16.15
N GLN A 447 -0.33 -33.00 17.09
CA GLN A 447 0.72 -33.41 18.02
C GLN A 447 1.96 -33.85 17.24
N ASP A 448 3.13 -33.40 17.68
CA ASP A 448 4.41 -33.60 17.02
C ASP A 448 4.52 -32.96 15.62
N GLY A 449 3.57 -32.14 15.15
CA GLY A 449 3.69 -31.43 13.88
C GLY A 449 4.86 -30.43 13.84
N ILE A 450 5.28 -30.01 12.65
CA ILE A 450 6.41 -29.08 12.44
C ILE A 450 5.97 -27.87 11.60
N ILE A 451 6.24 -26.67 12.10
CA ILE A 451 6.25 -25.44 11.28
C ILE A 451 7.64 -25.31 10.66
N GLN A 452 7.72 -25.09 9.36
CA GLN A 452 8.96 -24.78 8.66
C GLN A 452 8.85 -23.43 7.94
N ILE A 453 9.79 -22.54 8.25
CA ILE A 453 9.85 -21.22 7.64
C ILE A 453 11.21 -21.07 6.97
N ILE A 454 11.21 -20.98 5.63
CA ILE A 454 12.40 -20.82 4.81
C ILE A 454 12.50 -19.39 4.30
N ARG A 455 13.59 -18.70 4.62
CA ARG A 455 13.85 -17.32 4.21
C ARG A 455 15.34 -17.04 4.04
N LEU A 456 15.69 -15.87 3.54
CA LEU A 456 17.08 -15.41 3.46
C LEU A 456 17.70 -15.35 4.86
N GLY A 457 18.94 -15.83 4.97
CA GLY A 457 19.62 -16.15 6.22
C GLY A 457 20.43 -15.04 6.86
N ARG A 458 19.99 -13.78 6.71
CA ARG A 458 20.65 -12.66 7.40
C ARG A 458 20.37 -12.78 8.90
N GLU A 459 21.40 -12.56 9.71
CA GLU A 459 21.35 -12.89 11.15
C GLU A 459 20.19 -12.22 11.88
N MET A 460 19.94 -10.93 11.64
CA MET A 460 18.84 -10.20 12.28
C MET A 460 17.45 -10.68 11.86
N GLU A 461 17.27 -11.14 10.62
CA GLU A 461 15.99 -11.69 10.14
C GLU A 461 15.70 -13.02 10.83
N VAL A 462 16.71 -13.89 10.90
CA VAL A 462 16.63 -15.17 11.61
C VAL A 462 16.38 -14.93 13.10
N LEU A 463 17.13 -14.03 13.74
CA LEU A 463 16.96 -13.71 15.15
C LEU A 463 15.57 -13.14 15.46
N ARG A 464 15.05 -12.22 14.63
CA ARG A 464 13.69 -11.72 14.82
C ARG A 464 12.65 -12.83 14.66
N LEU A 465 12.82 -13.71 13.68
CA LEU A 465 11.94 -14.86 13.51
C LEU A 465 11.95 -15.79 14.73
N VAL A 466 13.13 -16.09 15.28
CA VAL A 466 13.29 -16.87 16.51
C VAL A 466 12.72 -16.11 17.71
N SER A 467 12.84 -14.78 17.77
CA SER A 467 12.24 -13.95 18.81
C SER A 467 10.71 -13.98 18.76
N ASN A 468 10.12 -13.98 17.56
CA ASN A 468 8.68 -14.10 17.35
C ASN A 468 8.21 -15.47 17.84
N ALA A 469 8.96 -16.53 17.53
CA ALA A 469 8.67 -17.89 17.99
C ALA A 469 8.75 -18.01 19.52
N TRP A 470 9.80 -17.45 20.13
CA TRP A 470 9.95 -17.40 21.59
C TRP A 470 8.79 -16.66 22.25
N SER A 471 8.42 -15.49 21.72
CA SER A 471 7.30 -14.67 22.21
C SER A 471 5.95 -15.37 22.09
N ALA A 472 5.75 -16.17 21.03
CA ALA A 472 4.53 -16.93 20.79
C ALA A 472 4.40 -18.15 21.73
N LEU A 473 5.51 -18.86 22.00
CA LEU A 473 5.48 -20.13 22.72
C LEU A 473 5.70 -19.99 24.23
N GLY A 474 6.27 -18.88 24.70
CA GLY A 474 6.09 -18.37 26.06
C GLY A 474 6.62 -19.19 27.24
N GLN A 475 7.22 -20.38 27.03
CA GLN A 475 7.76 -21.22 28.12
C GLN A 475 9.28 -21.48 27.94
N PRO A 476 10.13 -20.97 28.85
CA PRO A 476 11.59 -21.02 28.69
C PRO A 476 12.18 -22.44 28.61
N ALA A 477 11.64 -23.40 29.37
CA ALA A 477 12.26 -24.72 29.53
C ALA A 477 12.09 -25.66 28.31
N ASP A 478 11.10 -25.38 27.45
CA ASP A 478 10.78 -26.24 26.31
C ASP A 478 11.07 -25.59 24.96
N PHE A 479 11.11 -24.25 24.87
CA PHE A 479 11.41 -23.56 23.59
C PHE A 479 12.73 -24.03 22.97
N GLU A 480 13.79 -24.13 23.79
CA GLU A 480 15.11 -24.58 23.35
C GLU A 480 15.08 -25.98 22.74
N LYS A 481 14.17 -26.85 23.20
CA LYS A 481 14.01 -28.22 22.70
C LYS A 481 13.05 -28.31 21.52
N GLN A 482 12.29 -27.27 21.22
CA GLN A 482 11.26 -27.23 20.19
C GLN A 482 11.74 -26.64 18.86
N ILE A 483 12.96 -26.12 18.79
CA ILE A 483 13.45 -25.37 17.62
C ILE A 483 14.73 -25.96 17.05
N VAL A 484 14.85 -25.94 15.72
CA VAL A 484 16.08 -26.25 14.97
C VAL A 484 16.23 -25.23 13.85
N VAL A 485 17.46 -24.81 13.55
CA VAL A 485 17.73 -23.84 12.48
C VAL A 485 18.86 -24.35 11.58
N LEU A 486 18.56 -24.48 10.28
CA LEU A 486 19.46 -24.98 9.24
C LEU A 486 19.74 -23.87 8.22
N ARG A 487 20.93 -23.86 7.61
CA ARG A 487 21.32 -22.92 6.55
C ARG A 487 21.89 -23.66 5.33
N ALA A 488 21.38 -23.28 4.15
CA ALA A 488 21.84 -23.70 2.84
C ALA A 488 23.05 -22.89 2.35
N GLU A 489 23.69 -23.35 1.28
CA GLU A 489 24.89 -22.70 0.72
C GLU A 489 24.56 -21.33 0.11
N ASP A 490 23.34 -21.16 -0.39
CA ASP A 490 22.81 -19.92 -0.96
C ASP A 490 22.21 -18.97 0.10
N ASP A 491 22.63 -19.14 1.35
CA ASP A 491 22.16 -18.41 2.54
C ASP A 491 20.67 -18.56 2.86
N LEU A 492 19.91 -19.46 2.23
CA LEU A 492 18.56 -19.74 2.70
C LEU A 492 18.59 -20.47 4.05
N VAL A 493 17.81 -19.98 5.01
CA VAL A 493 17.69 -20.55 6.35
C VAL A 493 16.30 -21.14 6.53
N ALA A 494 16.24 -22.37 7.05
CA ALA A 494 15.02 -23.01 7.50
C ALA A 494 14.97 -23.01 9.03
N MET A 495 14.02 -22.27 9.60
CA MET A 495 13.66 -22.41 11.01
C MET A 495 12.53 -23.44 11.12
N GLN A 496 12.73 -24.44 11.96
CA GLN A 496 11.73 -25.45 12.29
C GLN A 496 11.27 -25.30 13.74
N ILE A 497 9.96 -25.35 13.96
CA ILE A 497 9.33 -25.39 15.29
C ILE A 497 8.47 -26.63 15.37
N ARG A 498 8.75 -27.52 16.32
CA ARG A 498 7.95 -28.71 16.59
C ARG A 498 6.94 -28.46 17.71
N LYS A 499 5.74 -29.04 17.59
CA LYS A 499 4.74 -29.05 18.68
C LYS A 499 5.18 -30.04 19.76
N GLY A 500 5.80 -29.52 20.82
CA GLY A 500 6.52 -30.31 21.82
C GLY A 500 7.98 -30.58 21.44
N PRO A 501 8.82 -31.05 22.38
CA PRO A 501 10.27 -31.15 22.19
C PRO A 501 10.64 -32.12 21.06
N PHE A 502 11.68 -31.81 20.30
CA PHE A 502 12.29 -32.75 19.37
C PHE A 502 12.86 -33.94 20.13
N THR A 503 12.61 -35.13 19.60
CA THR A 503 13.18 -36.39 20.11
C THR A 503 14.62 -36.57 19.64
N SER A 504 15.42 -37.34 20.38
CA SER A 504 16.81 -37.64 19.98
C SER A 504 16.90 -38.31 18.60
N ALA A 505 15.91 -39.12 18.22
CA ALA A 505 15.85 -39.76 16.91
C ALA A 505 15.61 -38.74 15.78
N GLU A 506 14.70 -37.79 15.98
CA GLU A 506 14.46 -36.70 15.02
C GLU A 506 15.68 -35.81 14.86
N LEU A 507 16.32 -35.43 15.98
CA LEU A 507 17.53 -34.62 15.94
C LEU A 507 18.67 -35.35 15.23
N GLY A 508 18.86 -36.65 15.49
CA GLY A 508 19.85 -37.46 14.76
C GLY A 508 19.56 -37.58 13.26
N ALA A 509 18.28 -37.63 12.87
CA ALA A 509 17.89 -37.60 11.46
C ALA A 509 18.15 -36.23 10.81
N ILE A 510 17.91 -35.13 11.52
CA ILE A 510 18.24 -33.77 11.05
C ILE A 510 19.76 -33.61 10.90
N ASP A 511 20.54 -34.00 11.90
CA ASP A 511 22.01 -33.91 11.87
C ASP A 511 22.59 -34.72 10.70
N SER A 512 22.05 -35.93 10.46
CA SER A 512 22.43 -36.77 9.32
C SER A 512 22.07 -36.11 7.98
N PHE A 513 20.88 -35.53 7.88
CA PHE A 513 20.45 -34.81 6.67
C PHE A 513 21.32 -33.57 6.41
N ALA A 514 21.60 -32.78 7.44
CA ALA A 514 22.46 -31.60 7.36
C ALA A 514 23.86 -31.98 6.88
N LYS A 515 24.46 -33.03 7.45
CA LYS A 515 25.78 -33.52 7.04
C LYS A 515 25.78 -34.02 5.58
N ASN A 516 24.78 -34.81 5.19
CA ASN A 516 24.72 -35.41 3.86
C ASN A 516 24.50 -34.36 2.76
N ALA A 517 23.57 -33.42 2.97
CA ALA A 517 23.29 -32.35 2.02
C ALA A 517 24.32 -31.21 2.07
N GLY A 518 25.11 -31.12 3.16
CA GLY A 518 26.10 -30.05 3.37
C GLY A 518 25.48 -28.74 3.85
N PHE A 519 24.46 -28.82 4.71
CA PHE A 519 23.86 -27.68 5.41
C PHE A 519 24.64 -27.33 6.67
N ASP A 520 24.65 -26.05 7.03
CA ASP A 520 25.11 -25.60 8.33
C ASP A 520 23.98 -25.66 9.35
N LEU A 521 24.29 -26.09 10.58
CA LEU A 521 23.40 -25.90 11.71
C LEU A 521 23.65 -24.51 12.29
N LEU A 522 22.62 -23.69 12.40
CA LEU A 522 22.68 -22.43 13.15
C LEU A 522 22.21 -22.64 14.60
N TYR A 523 21.33 -23.61 14.84
CA TYR A 523 20.93 -24.02 16.18
C TYR A 523 20.41 -25.45 16.19
N THR A 524 20.78 -26.22 17.20
CA THR A 524 20.22 -27.54 17.51
C THR A 524 20.19 -27.76 19.02
N PRO A 525 19.16 -28.45 19.57
CA PRO A 525 19.12 -28.79 20.99
C PRO A 525 20.26 -29.71 21.43
N ASN A 526 20.78 -30.56 20.53
CA ASN A 526 21.74 -31.63 20.84
C ASN A 526 23.09 -31.12 21.39
N HIS A 527 23.63 -30.07 20.77
CA HIS A 527 24.96 -29.55 21.10
C HIS A 527 25.04 -28.05 20.79
N PRO A 528 25.91 -27.29 21.48
CA PRO A 528 26.17 -25.91 21.13
C PRO A 528 26.78 -25.78 19.73
N VAL A 529 26.41 -24.73 19.02
CA VAL A 529 26.97 -24.39 17.71
C VAL A 529 27.46 -22.95 17.74
N ASP A 530 28.56 -22.64 17.05
CA ASP A 530 29.06 -21.26 16.99
C ASP A 530 28.22 -20.40 16.04
N SER A 531 27.11 -19.88 16.55
CA SER A 531 26.25 -18.93 15.84
C SER A 531 25.60 -17.93 16.80
N VAL A 532 25.22 -16.75 16.29
CA VAL A 532 24.45 -15.77 17.07
C VAL A 532 23.08 -16.32 17.48
N VAL A 533 22.49 -17.19 16.64
CA VAL A 533 21.19 -17.82 16.90
C VAL A 533 21.29 -18.76 18.10
N ASP A 534 22.35 -19.58 18.19
CA ASP A 534 22.58 -20.48 19.32
C ASP A 534 22.76 -19.70 20.63
N ARG A 535 23.57 -18.62 20.59
CA ARG A 535 23.73 -17.72 21.73
C ARG A 535 22.41 -17.09 22.18
N PHE A 536 21.56 -16.68 21.24
CA PHE A 536 20.24 -16.12 21.58
C PHE A 536 19.31 -17.17 22.20
N VAL A 537 19.17 -18.34 21.57
CA VAL A 537 18.24 -19.39 22.04
C VAL A 537 18.65 -19.90 23.42
N ARG A 538 19.95 -20.09 23.68
CA ARG A 538 20.48 -20.54 24.97
C ARG A 538 20.64 -19.43 26.01
N SER A 539 20.39 -18.17 25.66
CA SER A 539 20.47 -17.06 26.62
C SER A 539 19.40 -17.19 27.71
N THR A 540 19.81 -16.99 28.96
CA THR A 540 18.89 -16.98 30.11
C THR A 540 18.00 -15.75 30.12
N ASP A 541 18.55 -14.59 29.75
CA ASP A 541 17.82 -13.33 29.59
C ASP A 541 17.72 -12.91 28.12
N LYS A 542 16.74 -13.49 27.43
CA LYS A 542 16.43 -13.16 26.03
C LYS A 542 15.96 -11.71 25.85
N ALA A 543 15.32 -11.12 26.87
CA ALA A 543 14.84 -9.74 26.80
C ALA A 543 16.01 -8.75 26.82
N GLN A 544 17.00 -8.98 27.68
CA GLN A 544 18.25 -8.22 27.69
C GLN A 544 19.01 -8.41 26.38
N PHE A 545 19.13 -9.64 25.86
CA PHE A 545 19.77 -9.89 24.56
C PHE A 545 19.14 -9.06 23.44
N ILE A 546 17.80 -9.02 23.37
CA ILE A 546 17.06 -8.20 22.39
C ILE A 546 17.36 -6.70 22.56
N ALA A 547 17.42 -6.22 23.81
CA ALA A 547 17.68 -4.82 24.12
C ALA A 547 19.10 -4.41 23.72
N ASP A 548 20.08 -5.28 23.95
CA ASP A 548 21.52 -5.03 23.73
C ASP A 548 21.94 -5.27 22.28
N PHE A 549 21.23 -6.10 21.51
CA PHE A 549 21.57 -6.40 20.12
C PHE A 549 21.58 -5.11 19.27
N PRO A 550 22.58 -4.85 18.40
CA PRO A 550 22.70 -3.56 17.69
C PRO A 550 21.50 -3.21 16.79
N ARG A 551 20.80 -4.24 16.27
CA ARG A 551 19.60 -4.09 15.46
C ARG A 551 18.33 -4.34 16.28
N ASN A 552 17.22 -3.80 15.82
CA ASN A 552 15.93 -4.14 16.39
C ASN A 552 15.56 -5.57 15.98
N ILE A 553 15.68 -6.52 16.90
CA ILE A 553 15.20 -7.90 16.76
C ILE A 553 14.00 -8.18 17.67
N SER A 554 13.31 -7.14 18.16
CA SER A 554 12.14 -7.32 19.01
C SER A 554 11.04 -8.08 18.28
N PRO A 555 10.23 -8.86 19.00
CA PRO A 555 9.07 -9.51 18.41
C PRO A 555 8.11 -8.52 17.76
N THR A 556 7.48 -8.94 16.67
CA THR A 556 6.46 -8.18 15.93
C THR A 556 5.07 -8.73 16.19
N THR A 557 4.07 -7.85 16.26
CA THR A 557 2.67 -8.19 16.53
C THR A 557 1.76 -7.76 15.37
N ASP A 558 0.51 -8.19 15.37
CA ASP A 558 -0.47 -7.73 14.36
C ASP A 558 -0.79 -6.22 14.46
N ASP A 559 -0.61 -5.61 15.62
CA ASP A 559 -0.72 -4.14 15.79
C ASP A 559 0.53 -3.39 15.27
N LYS A 560 1.66 -4.10 15.11
CA LYS A 560 2.93 -3.56 14.64
C LYS A 560 3.64 -4.58 13.73
N PRO A 561 3.07 -4.90 12.55
CA PRO A 561 3.49 -6.04 11.72
C PRO A 561 4.68 -5.69 10.82
N TYR A 562 5.71 -5.02 11.36
CA TYR A 562 6.85 -4.51 10.60
C TYR A 562 8.09 -5.41 10.73
N PHE A 563 8.01 -6.63 10.18
CA PHE A 563 9.07 -7.64 10.28
C PHE A 563 10.44 -7.16 9.79
N PHE A 564 10.48 -6.30 8.78
CA PHE A 564 11.73 -5.82 8.17
C PHE A 564 12.26 -4.52 8.78
N ASN A 565 11.67 -4.04 9.89
CA ASN A 565 12.12 -2.83 10.59
C ASN A 565 13.25 -3.12 11.59
N PHE A 566 14.50 -3.20 11.12
CA PHE A 566 15.65 -3.60 11.95
C PHE A 566 16.43 -2.44 12.58
N TYR A 567 16.02 -1.18 12.41
CA TYR A 567 16.70 -0.05 13.04
C TYR A 567 16.08 0.32 14.40
N LYS A 568 16.87 0.97 15.25
CA LYS A 568 16.43 1.57 16.51
C LYS A 568 16.29 3.07 16.35
N TRP A 569 15.14 3.63 16.75
CA TRP A 569 14.87 5.08 16.63
C TRP A 569 15.77 5.97 17.48
N ARG A 570 16.43 5.43 18.51
CA ARG A 570 17.33 6.18 19.39
C ARG A 570 18.62 6.61 18.68
N GLU A 571 19.07 5.86 17.68
CA GLU A 571 20.33 6.11 16.97
C GLU A 571 20.14 6.00 15.45
N PRO A 572 19.34 6.90 14.83
CA PRO A 572 18.99 6.79 13.41
C PRO A 572 20.21 6.93 12.47
N TRP A 573 21.29 7.57 12.95
CA TRP A 573 22.54 7.77 12.23
C TRP A 573 23.50 6.58 12.33
N ALA A 574 23.46 5.83 13.44
CA ALA A 574 24.28 4.64 13.67
C ALA A 574 23.87 3.46 12.78
N ALA A 575 22.66 3.52 12.21
CA ALA A 575 22.27 2.62 11.13
C ALA A 575 23.31 2.62 10.00
N LYS A 576 23.91 3.78 9.65
CA LYS A 576 24.88 3.90 8.55
C LYS A 576 26.21 3.17 8.81
N SER A 577 26.67 3.11 10.07
CA SER A 577 27.85 2.32 10.46
C SER A 577 27.58 0.82 10.59
N LEU A 578 26.30 0.43 10.75
CA LEU A 578 25.85 -0.97 10.76
C LEU A 578 25.46 -1.47 9.35
N ILE A 579 25.50 -0.62 8.32
CA ILE A 579 25.09 -0.88 6.91
C ILE A 579 26.25 -1.42 6.04
N ASN A 580 27.39 -1.79 6.64
CA ASN A 580 28.46 -2.52 5.94
C ASN A 580 28.17 -4.01 5.73
N GLU A 581 26.91 -4.43 5.89
CA GLU A 581 26.43 -5.67 5.28
C GLU A 581 25.92 -5.35 3.87
N PRO A 582 26.35 -6.10 2.85
CA PRO A 582 26.05 -5.79 1.46
C PRO A 582 24.55 -5.57 1.20
N THR A 583 24.29 -4.49 0.46
CA THR A 583 23.07 -3.66 0.42
C THR A 583 21.83 -4.29 -0.22
N HIS A 584 21.73 -5.62 -0.32
CA HIS A 584 20.72 -6.28 -1.16
C HIS A 584 19.38 -6.55 -0.46
N VAL A 585 19.36 -6.49 0.88
CA VAL A 585 18.14 -6.32 1.66
C VAL A 585 18.33 -5.05 2.43
N ALA A 586 17.84 -3.92 1.94
CA ALA A 586 18.00 -2.69 2.67
C ALA A 586 17.14 -2.77 3.96
N GLN A 587 17.87 -2.72 5.07
CA GLN A 587 17.50 -3.17 6.42
C GLN A 587 16.72 -2.10 7.19
N GLY A 588 15.93 -1.35 6.45
CA GLY A 588 15.38 -0.09 6.88
C GLY A 588 16.37 1.04 6.96
N ASN A 589 16.13 2.05 6.14
CA ASN A 589 16.89 3.27 6.14
C ASN A 589 16.04 4.38 6.79
N PRO A 590 16.15 4.61 8.12
CA PRO A 590 15.43 5.71 8.76
C PRO A 590 15.84 7.06 8.17
N VAL A 591 17.08 7.20 7.66
CA VAL A 591 17.52 8.41 6.95
C VAL A 591 16.71 8.61 5.68
N PHE A 592 16.38 7.55 4.93
CA PHE A 592 15.51 7.67 3.75
C PHE A 592 14.12 8.19 4.15
N ILE A 593 13.47 7.58 5.15
CA ILE A 593 12.14 7.99 5.62
C ILE A 593 12.16 9.43 6.16
N LEU A 594 13.17 9.80 6.95
CA LEU A 594 13.35 11.16 7.48
C LEU A 594 13.69 12.18 6.39
N SER A 595 14.49 11.80 5.39
CA SER A 595 14.79 12.66 4.25
C SER A 595 13.55 12.92 3.41
N GLN A 596 12.70 11.90 3.24
CA GLN A 596 11.42 12.03 2.55
C GLN A 596 10.46 12.93 3.33
N LEU A 597 10.38 12.75 4.66
CA LEU A 597 9.62 13.65 5.54
C LEU A 597 10.13 15.09 5.44
N GLY A 598 11.45 15.29 5.47
CA GLY A 598 12.09 16.60 5.35
C GLY A 598 11.80 17.26 4.01
N LEU A 599 11.96 16.54 2.90
CA LEU A 599 11.63 17.03 1.56
C LEU A 599 10.13 17.37 1.44
N SER A 600 9.25 16.48 1.91
CA SER A 600 7.81 16.73 1.93
C SER A 600 7.47 17.97 2.76
N LEU A 601 8.12 18.19 3.90
CA LEU A 601 7.92 19.39 4.73
C LEU A 601 8.41 20.65 4.02
N VAL A 602 9.57 20.62 3.37
CA VAL A 602 10.10 21.75 2.60
C VAL A 602 9.14 22.11 1.46
N LEU A 603 8.72 21.14 0.65
CA LEU A 603 7.76 21.36 -0.43
C LEU A 603 6.40 21.85 0.11
N SER A 604 5.95 21.30 1.24
CA SER A 604 4.74 21.74 1.93
C SER A 604 4.81 23.21 2.32
N VAL A 605 5.92 23.64 2.92
CA VAL A 605 6.15 25.04 3.30
C VAL A 605 6.20 25.94 2.06
N ILE A 606 6.89 25.53 0.99
CA ILE A 606 6.97 26.28 -0.27
C ILE A 606 5.59 26.50 -0.88
N PHE A 607 4.76 25.46 -1.00
CA PHE A 607 3.43 25.62 -1.60
C PHE A 607 2.47 26.39 -0.68
N LEU A 608 2.54 26.19 0.64
CA LEU A 608 1.66 26.85 1.59
C LEU A 608 1.97 28.35 1.73
N LEU A 609 3.26 28.72 1.81
CA LEU A 609 3.70 30.11 1.97
C LEU A 609 3.98 30.82 0.65
N GLY A 610 4.17 30.09 -0.45
CA GLY A 610 4.47 30.63 -1.77
C GLY A 610 3.53 31.76 -2.22
N PRO A 611 2.19 31.60 -2.15
CA PRO A 611 1.26 32.66 -2.51
C PRO A 611 1.48 33.98 -1.75
N LEU A 612 1.92 33.91 -0.48
CA LEU A 612 2.21 35.08 0.35
C LEU A 612 3.48 35.82 -0.12
N ALA A 613 4.50 35.06 -0.54
CA ALA A 613 5.73 35.60 -1.11
C ALA A 613 5.47 36.31 -2.46
N PHE A 614 4.52 35.80 -3.25
CA PHE A 614 4.08 36.42 -4.51
C PHE A 614 3.01 37.52 -4.34
N GLY A 615 2.85 38.05 -3.12
CA GLY A 615 2.08 39.27 -2.86
C GLY A 615 0.58 39.09 -2.62
N ARG A 616 0.04 37.85 -2.65
CA ARG A 616 -1.36 37.59 -2.29
C ARG A 616 -1.50 37.51 -0.77
N ARG A 617 -1.94 38.61 -0.15
CA ARG A 617 -2.14 38.71 1.31
C ARG A 617 -3.61 38.84 1.72
N ASP A 618 -4.52 38.62 0.79
CA ASP A 618 -5.96 38.75 1.02
C ASP A 618 -6.44 37.69 2.01
N GLY A 619 -7.20 38.13 3.03
CA GLY A 619 -7.63 37.27 4.13
C GLY A 619 -6.55 36.93 5.17
N VAL A 620 -5.27 37.31 4.97
CA VAL A 620 -4.21 37.02 5.98
C VAL A 620 -4.42 37.81 7.28
N LYS A 621 -5.11 38.96 7.19
CA LYS A 621 -5.51 39.76 8.35
C LYS A 621 -6.79 39.26 9.02
N THR A 622 -7.39 38.16 8.55
CA THR A 622 -8.58 37.59 9.16
C THR A 622 -8.30 37.18 10.62
N PRO A 623 -9.13 37.63 11.58
CA PRO A 623 -9.00 37.21 12.97
C PRO A 623 -8.98 35.68 13.10
N ALA A 624 -8.13 35.16 13.98
CA ALA A 624 -7.99 33.73 14.23
C ALA A 624 -7.54 32.87 13.03
N ILE A 625 -6.83 33.45 12.04
CA ILE A 625 -6.21 32.71 10.91
C ILE A 625 -5.44 31.45 11.34
N GLY A 626 -4.64 31.54 12.40
CA GLY A 626 -3.90 30.37 12.92
C GLY A 626 -4.83 29.25 13.41
N SER A 627 -6.01 29.58 13.93
CA SER A 627 -7.02 28.59 14.33
C SER A 627 -7.71 27.96 13.13
N ILE A 628 -7.95 28.73 12.06
CA ILE A 628 -8.50 28.23 10.79
C ILE A 628 -7.51 27.25 10.16
N LEU A 629 -6.24 27.65 10.01
CA LEU A 629 -5.20 26.80 9.43
C LEU A 629 -4.96 25.55 10.29
N GLY A 630 -4.90 25.72 11.62
CA GLY A 630 -4.78 24.60 12.56
C GLY A 630 -5.94 23.61 12.46
N TYR A 631 -7.17 24.09 12.27
CA TYR A 631 -8.35 23.25 12.06
C TYR A 631 -8.19 22.34 10.83
N PHE A 632 -7.92 22.93 9.65
CA PHE A 632 -7.77 22.16 8.41
C PHE A 632 -6.55 21.23 8.42
N SER A 633 -5.49 21.61 9.15
CA SER A 633 -4.31 20.76 9.38
C SER A 633 -4.65 19.53 10.22
N CYS A 634 -5.42 19.71 11.30
CA CYS A 634 -5.88 18.59 12.14
C CYS A 634 -6.78 17.63 11.34
N LEU A 635 -7.65 18.17 10.47
CA LEU A 635 -8.49 17.34 9.60
C LEU A 635 -7.66 16.52 8.62
N GLY A 636 -6.67 17.13 7.97
CA GLY A 636 -5.81 16.44 6.99
C GLY A 636 -5.02 15.30 7.64
N LEU A 637 -4.31 15.61 8.73
CA LEU A 637 -3.54 14.63 9.51
C LEU A 637 -4.44 13.53 10.09
N GLY A 638 -5.55 13.90 10.73
CA GLY A 638 -6.45 12.95 11.38
C GLY A 638 -7.12 12.00 10.40
N PHE A 639 -7.58 12.52 9.25
CA PHE A 639 -8.22 11.69 8.21
C PHE A 639 -7.25 10.64 7.67
N ILE A 640 -6.04 11.04 7.26
CA ILE A 640 -5.07 10.11 6.65
C ILE A 640 -4.53 9.09 7.66
N PHE A 641 -4.40 9.45 8.94
CA PHE A 641 -4.05 8.50 10.01
C PHE A 641 -5.10 7.40 10.17
N ILE A 642 -6.39 7.79 10.19
CA ILE A 642 -7.50 6.83 10.29
C ILE A 642 -7.54 5.95 9.05
N GLU A 643 -7.50 6.56 7.87
CA GLU A 643 -7.60 5.85 6.59
C GLU A 643 -6.50 4.80 6.43
N ILE A 644 -5.23 5.19 6.57
CA ILE A 644 -4.10 4.26 6.42
C ILE A 644 -4.20 3.14 7.46
N THR A 645 -4.46 3.47 8.72
CA THR A 645 -4.49 2.45 9.78
C THR A 645 -5.62 1.44 9.58
N MET A 646 -6.79 1.89 9.11
CA MET A 646 -7.92 1.01 8.83
C MET A 646 -7.64 0.09 7.66
N ILE A 647 -7.06 0.59 6.56
CA ILE A 647 -6.62 -0.25 5.44
C ILE A 647 -5.70 -1.35 5.98
N GLN A 648 -4.76 -0.98 6.85
CA GLN A 648 -3.80 -1.95 7.37
C GLN A 648 -4.44 -3.03 8.25
N LYS A 649 -5.24 -2.66 9.25
CA LYS A 649 -5.88 -3.65 10.14
C LYS A 649 -6.91 -4.54 9.40
N LEU A 650 -7.62 -3.98 8.41
CA LEU A 650 -8.62 -4.73 7.64
C LEU A 650 -8.00 -5.66 6.59
N THR A 651 -6.70 -5.54 6.29
CA THR A 651 -6.00 -6.43 5.36
C THR A 651 -6.05 -7.88 5.81
N LEU A 652 -5.83 -8.15 7.10
CA LEU A 652 -5.92 -9.49 7.67
C LEU A 652 -7.35 -10.06 7.55
N PHE A 653 -8.36 -9.27 7.89
CA PHE A 653 -9.75 -9.71 7.88
C PHE A 653 -10.29 -9.95 6.46
N LEU A 654 -10.01 -9.05 5.51
CA LEU A 654 -10.45 -9.21 4.12
C LEU A 654 -9.62 -10.25 3.34
N GLY A 655 -8.42 -10.55 3.82
CA GLY A 655 -7.58 -11.64 3.33
C GLY A 655 -7.03 -11.46 1.92
N LYS A 656 -7.10 -10.27 1.30
CA LYS A 656 -6.31 -9.89 0.11
C LYS A 656 -6.03 -8.38 0.15
N PRO A 657 -4.77 -7.93 -0.04
CA PRO A 657 -4.42 -6.50 0.03
C PRO A 657 -5.25 -5.60 -0.90
N VAL A 658 -5.54 -6.07 -2.12
CA VAL A 658 -6.39 -5.33 -3.07
C VAL A 658 -7.78 -5.08 -2.53
N PHE A 659 -8.41 -6.09 -1.94
CA PHE A 659 -9.75 -5.93 -1.39
C PHE A 659 -9.70 -5.00 -0.18
N SER A 660 -8.68 -5.11 0.66
CA SER A 660 -8.51 -4.19 1.79
C SER A 660 -8.43 -2.74 1.37
N LEU A 661 -7.53 -2.43 0.43
CA LEU A 661 -7.40 -1.09 -0.11
C LEU A 661 -8.70 -0.60 -0.74
N SER A 662 -9.28 -1.38 -1.65
CA SER A 662 -10.40 -0.94 -2.48
C SER A 662 -11.70 -0.82 -1.70
N VAL A 663 -12.02 -1.80 -0.86
CA VAL A 663 -13.24 -1.82 -0.04
C VAL A 663 -13.15 -0.76 1.06
N THR A 664 -12.00 -0.63 1.73
CA THR A 664 -11.83 0.35 2.81
C THR A 664 -11.90 1.77 2.25
N LEU A 665 -11.16 2.08 1.19
CA LEU A 665 -11.20 3.41 0.56
C LEU A 665 -12.58 3.71 -0.04
N PHE A 666 -13.19 2.76 -0.76
CA PHE A 666 -14.55 2.93 -1.30
C PHE A 666 -15.54 3.28 -0.17
N SER A 667 -15.54 2.49 0.90
CA SER A 667 -16.46 2.70 2.03
C SER A 667 -16.20 4.04 2.71
N MET A 668 -14.95 4.30 3.08
CA MET A 668 -14.56 5.54 3.75
C MET A 668 -14.94 6.76 2.92
N LEU A 669 -14.60 6.80 1.62
CA LEU A 669 -14.88 7.95 0.76
C LEU A 669 -16.39 8.12 0.52
N VAL A 670 -17.13 7.05 0.20
CA VAL A 670 -18.58 7.14 -0.04
C VAL A 670 -19.33 7.63 1.20
N PHE A 671 -19.04 7.06 2.37
CA PHE A 671 -19.70 7.47 3.62
C PHE A 671 -19.22 8.84 4.11
N THR A 672 -17.96 9.22 3.88
CA THR A 672 -17.48 10.60 4.06
C THR A 672 -18.25 11.57 3.15
N GLY A 673 -18.55 11.17 1.92
CA GLY A 673 -19.42 11.93 1.04
C GLY A 673 -20.81 12.14 1.66
N PHE A 674 -21.45 11.06 2.12
CA PHE A 674 -22.77 11.17 2.76
C PHE A 674 -22.72 12.03 4.04
N GLY A 675 -21.65 11.92 4.82
CA GLY A 675 -21.38 12.77 5.97
C GLY A 675 -21.31 14.25 5.59
N ALA A 676 -20.61 14.56 4.50
CA ALA A 676 -20.54 15.90 3.95
C ALA A 676 -21.92 16.43 3.53
N LEU A 677 -22.77 15.60 2.91
CA LEU A 677 -24.13 15.96 2.56
C LEU A 677 -24.98 16.27 3.81
N PHE A 678 -24.89 15.43 4.85
CA PHE A 678 -25.61 15.61 6.11
C PHE A 678 -25.15 16.83 6.91
N SER A 679 -23.93 17.30 6.70
CA SER A 679 -23.43 18.55 7.30
C SER A 679 -24.35 19.74 7.05
N GLN A 680 -25.19 19.72 6.00
CA GLN A 680 -26.20 20.76 5.75
C GLN A 680 -27.11 21.02 6.94
N ARG A 681 -27.50 19.95 7.64
CA ARG A 681 -28.40 20.01 8.79
C ARG A 681 -27.64 20.24 10.11
N TYR A 682 -26.33 20.00 10.11
CA TYR A 682 -25.48 20.19 11.26
C TYR A 682 -24.89 21.61 11.29
N LEU A 683 -25.44 22.46 12.16
CA LEU A 683 -24.81 23.70 12.58
C LEU A 683 -24.42 23.56 14.05
N PRO A 684 -23.12 23.51 14.40
CA PRO A 684 -22.73 23.51 15.79
C PRO A 684 -23.21 24.82 16.43
N LYS A 685 -24.20 24.74 17.32
CA LYS A 685 -24.52 25.84 18.23
C LYS A 685 -23.33 26.04 19.17
N THR A 686 -23.08 27.27 19.59
CA THR A 686 -22.04 27.60 20.57
C THR A 686 -22.32 26.88 21.90
N GLY A 687 -21.34 26.16 22.45
CA GLY A 687 -21.48 25.40 23.70
C GLY A 687 -21.02 23.94 23.60
N MET A 688 -21.67 23.04 24.36
CA MET A 688 -21.29 21.62 24.49
C MET A 688 -21.49 20.81 23.20
N THR A 689 -22.36 21.28 22.30
CA THR A 689 -22.70 20.63 21.02
C THR A 689 -21.52 20.47 20.05
N ARG A 690 -20.45 21.28 20.18
CA ARG A 690 -19.24 21.14 19.35
C ARG A 690 -18.40 19.90 19.68
N TRP A 691 -18.55 19.36 20.88
CA TRP A 691 -17.78 18.20 21.36
C TRP A 691 -18.45 16.87 21.05
N VAL A 692 -19.73 16.89 20.68
CA VAL A 692 -20.51 15.68 20.34
C VAL A 692 -19.85 14.92 19.19
N MET A 693 -19.39 15.63 18.16
CA MET A 693 -18.81 14.96 16.99
C MET A 693 -17.43 14.32 17.24
N PRO A 694 -16.42 15.00 17.81
CA PRO A 694 -15.16 14.33 18.14
C PRO A 694 -15.36 13.23 19.19
N ALA A 695 -16.31 13.37 20.13
CA ALA A 695 -16.65 12.29 21.07
C ALA A 695 -17.30 11.08 20.39
N ALA A 696 -18.23 11.30 19.46
CA ALA A 696 -18.83 10.23 18.67
C ALA A 696 -17.79 9.52 17.78
N LEU A 697 -16.88 10.29 17.18
CA LEU A 697 -15.78 9.72 16.39
C LEU A 697 -14.87 8.87 17.29
N LEU A 698 -14.47 9.37 18.46
CA LEU A 698 -13.69 8.58 19.43
C LEU A 698 -14.41 7.29 19.82
N ALA A 699 -15.71 7.35 20.11
CA ALA A 699 -16.49 6.16 20.45
C ALA A 699 -16.50 5.13 19.30
N CYS A 700 -16.69 5.58 18.05
CA CYS A 700 -16.62 4.70 16.88
C CYS A 700 -15.21 4.12 16.65
N LEU A 701 -14.15 4.92 16.86
CA LEU A 701 -12.77 4.45 16.73
C LEU A 701 -12.44 3.42 17.81
N VAL A 702 -12.82 3.66 19.07
CA VAL A 702 -12.66 2.68 20.16
C VAL A 702 -13.45 1.41 19.87
N ALA A 703 -14.69 1.52 19.40
CA ALA A 703 -15.48 0.36 18.97
C ALA A 703 -14.79 -0.41 17.83
N PHE A 704 -14.21 0.29 16.85
CA PHE A 704 -13.44 -0.32 15.77
C PHE A 704 -12.22 -1.08 16.29
N LEU A 705 -11.49 -0.56 17.29
CA LEU A 705 -10.33 -1.26 17.88
C LEU A 705 -10.74 -2.65 18.36
N PHE A 706 -11.77 -2.75 19.21
CA PHE A 706 -12.26 -4.03 19.72
C PHE A 706 -12.86 -4.92 18.63
N ALA A 707 -13.62 -4.32 17.71
CA ALA A 707 -14.25 -5.06 16.63
C ALA A 707 -13.24 -5.64 15.63
N SER A 708 -12.16 -4.91 15.32
CA SER A 708 -11.17 -5.34 14.33
C SER A 708 -10.48 -6.65 14.74
N ASP A 709 -10.08 -6.76 16.00
CA ASP A 709 -9.45 -7.97 16.54
C ASP A 709 -10.49 -9.11 16.62
N TYR A 710 -11.71 -8.84 17.11
CA TYR A 710 -12.80 -9.83 17.14
C TYR A 710 -13.17 -10.36 15.74
N MET A 711 -13.25 -9.47 14.75
CA MET A 711 -13.53 -9.82 13.35
C MET A 711 -12.44 -10.74 12.79
N ALA A 712 -11.17 -10.40 13.01
CA ALA A 712 -10.04 -11.18 12.54
C ALA A 712 -9.99 -12.58 13.16
N THR A 713 -10.34 -12.74 14.43
CA THR A 713 -10.29 -14.04 15.11
C THR A 713 -11.53 -14.90 14.88
N HIS A 714 -12.73 -14.32 14.93
CA HIS A 714 -13.98 -15.10 14.97
C HIS A 714 -14.80 -15.07 13.68
N LEU A 715 -14.71 -13.98 12.90
CA LEU A 715 -15.53 -13.81 11.69
C LEU A 715 -14.75 -14.12 10.41
N ILE A 716 -13.45 -14.41 10.52
CA ILE A 716 -12.60 -14.69 9.35
C ILE A 716 -13.04 -15.93 8.57
N VAL A 717 -13.69 -16.90 9.24
CA VAL A 717 -14.30 -18.12 8.66
C VAL A 717 -15.38 -17.83 7.63
N LEU A 718 -15.96 -16.63 7.63
CA LEU A 718 -16.98 -16.24 6.68
C LEU A 718 -16.42 -16.13 5.25
N PRO A 719 -17.23 -16.43 4.22
CA PRO A 719 -16.83 -16.17 2.85
C PRO A 719 -16.60 -14.67 2.61
N LEU A 720 -15.97 -14.33 1.48
CA LEU A 720 -15.51 -12.97 1.20
C LEU A 720 -16.64 -11.92 1.26
N TRP A 721 -17.81 -12.21 0.67
CA TRP A 721 -18.89 -11.23 0.54
C TRP A 721 -19.46 -10.75 1.90
N PRO A 722 -19.79 -11.64 2.86
CA PRO A 722 -20.12 -11.20 4.22
C PRO A 722 -19.02 -10.39 4.90
N ARG A 723 -17.74 -10.78 4.74
CA ARG A 723 -16.61 -10.01 5.31
C ARG A 723 -16.56 -8.60 4.73
N ILE A 724 -16.75 -8.45 3.42
CA ILE A 724 -16.88 -7.14 2.77
C ILE A 724 -18.05 -6.35 3.37
N ALA A 725 -19.23 -6.96 3.51
CA ALA A 725 -20.40 -6.29 4.07
C ALA A 725 -20.19 -5.81 5.51
N ILE A 726 -19.54 -6.62 6.35
CA ILE A 726 -19.19 -6.25 7.74
C ILE A 726 -18.19 -5.08 7.74
N THR A 727 -17.16 -5.13 6.89
CA THR A 727 -16.20 -4.02 6.73
C THR A 727 -16.89 -2.73 6.30
N VAL A 728 -17.79 -2.79 5.32
CA VAL A 728 -18.57 -1.62 4.88
C VAL A 728 -19.42 -1.08 6.04
N ALA A 729 -20.08 -1.96 6.79
CA ALA A 729 -20.95 -1.60 7.90
C ALA A 729 -20.21 -0.91 9.06
N ILE A 730 -18.99 -1.38 9.40
CA ILE A 730 -18.21 -0.78 10.49
C ILE A 730 -17.55 0.54 10.09
N LEU A 731 -17.16 0.67 8.82
CA LEU A 731 -16.57 1.91 8.29
C LEU A 731 -17.62 2.99 8.02
N ALA A 732 -18.87 2.61 7.76
CA ALA A 732 -19.96 3.55 7.49
C ALA A 732 -20.13 4.66 8.54
N PRO A 733 -20.31 4.36 9.85
CA PRO A 733 -20.47 5.40 10.86
C PRO A 733 -19.23 6.29 10.98
N ILE A 734 -18.03 5.72 10.82
CA ILE A 734 -16.78 6.47 10.90
C ILE A 734 -16.66 7.43 9.72
N GLY A 735 -16.85 6.94 8.49
CA GLY A 735 -16.85 7.77 7.28
C GLY A 735 -17.90 8.90 7.37
N LEU A 736 -19.13 8.58 7.78
CA LEU A 736 -20.19 9.59 7.97
C LEU A 736 -19.75 10.72 8.91
N LEU A 737 -19.08 10.41 10.03
CA LEU A 737 -18.59 11.43 10.96
C LEU A 737 -17.42 12.24 10.39
N LEU A 738 -16.53 11.62 9.60
CA LEU A 738 -15.37 12.29 8.99
C LEU A 738 -15.76 13.29 7.88
N GLY A 739 -16.90 13.10 7.22
CA GLY A 739 -17.38 13.99 6.15
C GLY A 739 -17.91 15.35 6.60
N ILE A 740 -18.41 15.42 7.83
CA ILE A 740 -19.04 16.62 8.40
C ILE A 740 -18.01 17.75 8.66
N PRO A 741 -16.86 17.52 9.32
CA PRO A 741 -15.92 18.58 9.67
C PRO A 741 -15.45 19.43 8.47
N PHE A 742 -15.07 18.80 7.36
CA PHE A 742 -14.48 19.53 6.24
C PHE A 742 -15.50 20.51 5.62
N SER A 743 -16.68 20.00 5.27
CA SER A 743 -17.78 20.79 4.70
C SER A 743 -18.30 21.86 5.66
N LEU A 744 -18.37 21.56 6.96
CA LEU A 744 -18.67 22.54 8.01
C LEU A 744 -17.63 23.68 8.04
N GLY A 745 -16.35 23.33 8.05
CA GLY A 745 -15.24 24.27 8.12
C GLY A 745 -15.23 25.24 6.94
N ILE A 746 -15.44 24.74 5.71
CA ILE A 746 -15.47 25.58 4.51
C ILE A 746 -16.64 26.57 4.55
N ARG A 747 -17.84 26.17 4.98
CA ARG A 747 -18.98 27.12 5.10
C ARG A 747 -18.79 28.15 6.20
N LEU A 748 -18.16 27.78 7.31
CA LEU A 748 -17.82 28.73 8.37
C LEU A 748 -16.77 29.72 7.86
N LEU A 749 -15.76 29.22 7.14
CA LEU A 749 -14.73 30.04 6.53
C LEU A 749 -15.30 30.98 5.45
N ASP A 750 -16.23 30.52 4.63
CA ASP A 750 -16.89 31.32 3.60
C ASP A 750 -17.65 32.52 4.21
N LYS A 751 -18.20 32.38 5.42
CA LYS A 751 -18.85 33.50 6.13
C LYS A 751 -17.86 34.52 6.69
N VAL A 752 -16.65 34.10 7.03
CA VAL A 752 -15.64 34.95 7.70
C VAL A 752 -14.66 35.57 6.69
N SER A 753 -14.20 34.77 5.74
CA SER A 753 -13.21 35.14 4.73
C SER A 753 -13.26 34.19 3.52
N PRO A 754 -14.15 34.46 2.53
CA PRO A 754 -14.25 33.67 1.29
C PRO A 754 -12.93 33.54 0.53
N ALA A 755 -12.05 34.54 0.65
CA ALA A 755 -10.73 34.55 0.03
C ALA A 755 -9.87 33.35 0.47
N LEU A 756 -10.05 32.84 1.69
CA LEU A 756 -9.20 31.77 2.24
C LEU A 756 -9.66 30.35 1.87
N VAL A 757 -10.82 30.17 1.25
CA VAL A 757 -11.36 28.84 0.89
C VAL A 757 -10.39 27.98 0.07
N PRO A 758 -9.76 28.48 -1.02
CA PRO A 758 -8.79 27.67 -1.77
C PRO A 758 -7.52 27.36 -0.95
N TRP A 759 -7.15 28.23 -0.02
CA TRP A 759 -5.98 28.03 0.83
C TRP A 759 -6.24 27.01 1.96
N ALA A 760 -7.45 26.98 2.50
CA ALA A 760 -7.89 25.92 3.41
C ALA A 760 -7.85 24.53 2.76
N TRP A 761 -8.28 24.43 1.50
CA TRP A 761 -8.10 23.22 0.68
C TRP A 761 -6.62 22.85 0.54
N ALA A 762 -5.77 23.83 0.24
CA ALA A 762 -4.33 23.60 0.14
C ALA A 762 -3.71 23.08 1.45
N VAL A 763 -4.03 23.70 2.59
CA VAL A 763 -3.53 23.30 3.91
C VAL A 763 -3.97 21.89 4.26
N ASN A 764 -5.23 21.55 4.02
CA ASN A 764 -5.74 20.20 4.23
C ASN A 764 -4.98 19.17 3.38
N GLY A 765 -4.84 19.40 2.07
CA GLY A 765 -4.11 18.49 1.18
C GLY A 765 -2.63 18.34 1.54
N ILE A 766 -1.94 19.45 1.81
CA ILE A 766 -0.52 19.48 2.16
C ILE A 766 -0.25 18.77 3.49
N THR A 767 -1.09 18.98 4.50
CA THR A 767 -0.92 18.31 5.80
C THR A 767 -1.21 16.82 5.70
N SER A 768 -2.10 16.37 4.81
CA SER A 768 -2.28 14.94 4.51
C SER A 768 -1.03 14.32 3.87
N VAL A 769 -0.23 15.07 3.09
CA VAL A 769 1.07 14.59 2.56
C VAL A 769 2.05 14.29 3.71
N VAL A 770 2.17 15.22 4.65
CA VAL A 770 3.04 15.02 5.82
C VAL A 770 2.48 13.90 6.70
N GLY A 771 1.15 13.85 6.84
CA GLY A 771 0.44 12.83 7.60
C GLY A 771 0.60 11.41 7.05
N SER A 772 0.66 11.20 5.74
CA SER A 772 0.86 9.85 5.19
C SER A 772 2.20 9.25 5.63
N ILE A 773 3.28 10.05 5.63
CA ILE A 773 4.61 9.63 6.07
C ILE A 773 4.65 9.49 7.61
N LEU A 774 4.09 10.46 8.33
CA LEU A 774 4.05 10.41 9.80
C LEU A 774 3.23 9.22 10.32
N SER A 775 2.12 8.88 9.68
CA SER A 775 1.29 7.73 10.05
C SER A 775 2.12 6.45 10.10
N VAL A 776 2.96 6.26 9.09
CA VAL A 776 3.83 5.09 8.97
C VAL A 776 4.96 5.10 10.01
N ILE A 777 5.56 6.26 10.28
CA ILE A 777 6.56 6.40 11.36
C ILE A 777 5.93 6.09 12.73
N LEU A 778 4.72 6.59 12.97
CA LEU A 778 4.01 6.42 14.22
C LEU A 778 3.54 4.97 14.41
N SER A 779 3.05 4.30 13.36
CA SER A 779 2.66 2.88 13.45
C SER A 779 3.87 1.97 13.70
N MET A 780 5.03 2.28 13.11
CA MET A 780 6.30 1.57 13.39
C MET A 780 6.83 1.76 14.79
N THR A 781 6.42 2.82 15.49
CA THR A 781 6.90 3.11 16.85
C THR A 781 5.90 2.64 17.87
N LEU A 782 4.67 3.13 17.75
CA LEU A 782 3.59 3.01 18.73
C LEU A 782 2.55 1.93 18.41
N GLY A 783 2.49 1.43 17.16
CA GLY A 783 1.46 0.51 16.69
C GLY A 783 0.21 1.21 16.13
N PHE A 784 -0.62 0.47 15.40
CA PHE A 784 -1.82 0.98 14.73
C PHE A 784 -2.86 1.53 15.71
N ASN A 785 -3.10 0.83 16.82
CA ASN A 785 -4.06 1.24 17.84
C ASN A 785 -3.75 2.64 18.40
N ALA A 786 -2.48 2.93 18.66
CA ALA A 786 -2.05 4.23 19.16
C ALA A 786 -2.23 5.35 18.11
N VAL A 787 -1.96 5.07 16.83
CA VAL A 787 -2.16 6.04 15.73
C VAL A 787 -3.63 6.45 15.62
N LEU A 788 -4.58 5.52 15.79
CA LEU A 788 -6.01 5.85 15.80
C LEU A 788 -6.41 6.76 16.96
N LEU A 789 -5.82 6.57 18.15
CA LEU A 789 -6.05 7.45 19.30
C LEU A 789 -5.44 8.84 19.08
N VAL A 790 -4.24 8.92 18.49
CA VAL A 790 -3.64 10.20 18.08
C VAL A 790 -4.53 10.91 17.06
N ALA A 791 -5.09 10.19 16.10
CA ALA A 791 -6.02 10.76 15.13
C ALA A 791 -7.28 11.31 15.82
N ALA A 792 -7.86 10.58 16.78
CA ALA A 792 -8.98 11.08 17.57
C ALA A 792 -8.62 12.38 18.30
N ALA A 793 -7.45 12.44 18.94
CA ALA A 793 -6.95 13.64 19.62
C ALA A 793 -6.81 14.84 18.66
N LEU A 794 -6.32 14.62 17.43
CA LEU A 794 -6.27 15.67 16.40
C LEU A 794 -7.66 16.23 16.08
N TYR A 795 -8.69 15.37 15.97
CA TYR A 795 -10.06 15.84 15.79
C TYR A 795 -10.55 16.67 16.99
N PHE A 796 -10.26 16.28 18.23
CA PHE A 796 -10.58 17.11 19.41
C PHE A 796 -9.90 18.49 19.34
N VAL A 797 -8.61 18.54 18.98
CA VAL A 797 -7.89 19.82 18.80
C VAL A 797 -8.54 20.66 17.71
N GLY A 798 -8.88 20.06 16.56
CA GLY A 798 -9.61 20.75 15.50
C GLY A 798 -10.92 21.36 16.00
N PHE A 799 -11.77 20.59 16.68
CA PHE A 799 -13.05 21.09 17.22
C PHE A 799 -12.89 22.15 18.31
N ALA A 800 -11.80 22.12 19.08
CA ALA A 800 -11.44 23.18 20.02
C ALA A 800 -11.22 24.52 19.29
N LEU A 801 -10.54 24.49 18.14
CA LEU A 801 -10.20 25.66 17.33
C LEU A 801 -11.40 26.29 16.63
N VAL A 802 -12.43 25.51 16.29
CA VAL A 802 -13.68 26.02 15.68
C VAL A 802 -14.28 27.17 16.49
N GLY A 803 -14.25 27.07 17.82
CA GLY A 803 -14.82 28.10 18.70
C GLY A 803 -14.14 29.46 18.64
N ARG A 804 -12.93 29.55 18.08
CA ARG A 804 -12.15 30.80 17.96
C ARG A 804 -12.49 31.61 16.71
N PHE A 805 -13.04 30.98 15.66
CA PHE A 805 -13.39 31.66 14.40
C PHE A 805 -14.87 31.51 14.01
N SER A 806 -15.67 30.76 14.78
CA SER A 806 -17.12 30.66 14.58
C SER A 806 -17.93 31.76 15.29
N ARG A 807 -17.30 32.51 16.21
CA ARG A 807 -17.94 33.66 16.85
C ARG A 807 -17.93 34.84 15.88
N PRO A 808 -19.08 35.46 15.57
CA PRO A 808 -19.05 36.75 14.88
C PRO A 808 -18.25 37.70 15.77
N THR A 809 -17.25 38.37 15.20
CA THR A 809 -16.66 39.54 15.83
C THR A 809 -17.80 40.54 16.03
N GLU A 810 -18.26 40.68 17.27
CA GLU A 810 -18.89 41.92 17.71
C GLU A 810 -17.82 43.00 17.51
N ALA A 811 -18.00 43.79 16.45
CA ALA A 811 -17.24 44.98 16.15
C ALA A 811 -18.20 46.15 16.17
#